data_AF-A0A7X9ITP0-F1
#
_entry.id   AF-A0A7X9ITP0-F1
#
_cell.length_a   1.000
_cell.length_b   1.000
_cell.length_c   1.000
_cell.angle_alpha   90.00
_cell.angle_beta   90.00
_cell.angle_gamma   90.00
#
_symmetry.space_group_name_H-M   'P 1'
#
loop_
_entity.id
_entity.type
_entity.pdbx_description
1 polymer ?
#
loop_
_entity_poly.entity_id
_entity_poly.type
_entity_poly.pdbx_seq_one_letter_code
_entity_poly.pdbx_strand_id
1 'polypeptide(L)'
;MGARRDAYVERALPHVSRLLGLQDRNPYSPTYGCFHRDYWLDKTSDFPDAVRQFGVHALALVWACDFPGNPYRGHPKVRDWTVAGLEFWARIQHDDGSFDEFYPYERGWSGPTAFTTYTAIEACRLLGDALPRAARERVHRAIHRAARFIARGESEEDHLANHHAIACLTVWKAFELLDDPELERGFRRLWDGFLRYTVREEGWTVEYDGVDPGYLSATVSFLGKLAQSRPDPELFALLERLAEFCAWFVYPDGSYAGLLGSRNTLHFYPHGFEILAPRAPLAAAVAEKTLRALDEGKLVPPEIMGDRYVFYRVPELLQSWLDWAPRPAELPPLPCERPPFVRWFPRARVFVAATDRHYVVAHLAKGGALRAFDRRAGRPLLNDGGLLGRLTDGRVVTSQWVDPEHRCAADERGFEVSGTLHAVPTGKLFSPLKQIVFRSALLGLGWHPSLAHWLKGGIRRSLMLGRRPVPLAFRRRLEIDTAGGVAIEDEVRRTGPVEVADLSVGDEFYVRYVPQSRYFQPHELVGGPHVFGPAEVARLNAGETLRCRRSLEDEACAAAAAGGTAERDLQRTYWESGRERRRPDDPLIASFVEPKLAWLRERIDLPRDARILDAGCGNGYFTWYLERLGPTVGVDYARAMLRAHPGKTLVQASAARLPFAERSFDLVFCSNLLHHVDDPVAVVAEMRRVSRRWVVLHEPNRNNPAMLALGLARNEERRSLRFTREHLERIAQLAGLEVLDAVTLGFVTPNRMPRPVARLLGRWNAPHPLAAFTLLAGRRADAADR
;
A
#
# COMPACT_ATOMS: atom_id res chain seq x y z
N MET A 1 -15.46 18.97 -3.01
CA MET A 1 -14.54 18.01 -2.37
C MET A 1 -15.38 16.80 -2.00
N GLY A 2 -15.11 15.63 -2.58
CA GLY A 2 -15.72 14.38 -2.13
C GLY A 2 -15.35 14.11 -0.66
N ALA A 3 -16.19 13.38 0.06
CA ALA A 3 -15.85 12.98 1.42
C ALA A 3 -14.66 12.01 1.33
N ARG A 4 -13.62 12.13 2.17
CA ARG A 4 -12.43 11.24 2.09
C ARG A 4 -12.78 9.74 2.11
N ARG A 5 -13.91 9.36 2.70
CA ARG A 5 -14.45 7.99 2.65
C ARG A 5 -14.68 7.46 1.24
N ASP A 6 -14.96 8.33 0.27
CA ASP A 6 -15.30 7.95 -1.11
C ASP A 6 -14.16 7.19 -1.80
N ALA A 7 -12.91 7.34 -1.33
CA ALA A 7 -11.78 6.52 -1.77
C ALA A 7 -12.03 5.01 -1.60
N TYR A 8 -12.79 4.57 -0.59
CA TYR A 8 -13.19 3.17 -0.47
C TYR A 8 -14.02 2.71 -1.68
N VAL A 9 -15.01 3.51 -2.09
CA VAL A 9 -15.89 3.20 -3.22
C VAL A 9 -15.16 3.35 -4.54
N GLU A 10 -14.36 4.40 -4.71
CA GLU A 10 -13.56 4.65 -5.91
C GLU A 10 -12.60 3.49 -6.21
N ARG A 11 -12.06 2.84 -5.17
CA ARG A 11 -11.21 1.65 -5.29
C ARG A 11 -11.99 0.33 -5.41
N ALA A 12 -13.21 0.24 -4.91
CA ALA A 12 -13.98 -1.01 -4.92
C ALA A 12 -14.91 -1.15 -6.13
N LEU A 13 -15.65 -0.10 -6.46
CA LEU A 13 -16.73 -0.10 -7.45
C LEU A 13 -16.29 -0.48 -8.87
N PRO A 14 -15.11 -0.04 -9.39
CA PRO A 14 -14.63 -0.47 -10.71
C PRO A 14 -14.49 -1.98 -10.83
N HIS A 15 -14.17 -2.68 -9.73
CA HIS A 15 -13.96 -4.12 -9.71
C HIS A 15 -15.26 -4.93 -9.73
N VAL A 16 -16.43 -4.33 -9.52
CA VAL A 16 -17.71 -5.05 -9.70
C VAL A 16 -17.84 -5.58 -11.13
N SER A 17 -17.39 -4.80 -12.12
CA SER A 17 -17.37 -5.24 -13.53
C SER A 17 -16.44 -6.45 -13.74
N ARG A 18 -15.29 -6.48 -13.05
CA ARG A 18 -14.37 -7.63 -13.01
C ARG A 18 -15.06 -8.84 -12.38
N LEU A 19 -15.74 -8.70 -11.25
CA LEU A 19 -16.49 -9.79 -10.61
C LEU A 19 -17.57 -10.36 -11.54
N LEU A 20 -18.32 -9.50 -12.23
CA LEU A 20 -19.32 -9.92 -13.22
C LEU A 20 -18.69 -10.60 -14.44
N GLY A 21 -17.45 -10.23 -14.81
CA GLY A 21 -16.68 -10.92 -15.85
C GLY A 21 -16.21 -12.32 -15.43
N LEU A 22 -16.09 -12.57 -14.13
CA LEU A 22 -15.76 -13.88 -13.56
C LEU A 22 -16.99 -14.78 -13.37
N GLN A 23 -18.19 -14.21 -13.39
CA GLN A 23 -19.44 -14.95 -13.21
C GLN A 23 -19.99 -15.54 -14.53
N ASP A 24 -20.39 -16.81 -14.49
CA ASP A 24 -21.23 -17.40 -15.52
C ASP A 24 -22.64 -16.81 -15.45
N ARG A 25 -22.99 -16.00 -16.45
CA ARG A 25 -24.25 -15.27 -16.52
C ARG A 25 -25.20 -15.81 -17.59
N ASN A 26 -24.91 -16.98 -18.16
CA ASN A 26 -25.79 -17.63 -19.13
C ASN A 26 -26.83 -18.50 -18.39
N PRO A 27 -28.14 -18.17 -18.41
CA PRO A 27 -29.16 -18.91 -17.67
C PRO A 27 -29.37 -20.35 -18.16
N TYR A 28 -28.89 -20.69 -19.36
CA TYR A 28 -28.94 -22.05 -19.89
C TYR A 28 -27.67 -22.86 -19.60
N SER A 29 -26.66 -22.22 -18.98
CA SER A 29 -25.43 -22.91 -18.59
C SER A 29 -25.67 -23.79 -17.37
N PRO A 30 -25.14 -25.02 -17.34
CA PRO A 30 -25.18 -25.84 -16.12
C PRO A 30 -24.46 -25.16 -14.96
N THR A 31 -23.52 -24.25 -15.23
CA THR A 31 -22.74 -23.51 -14.23
C THR A 31 -23.25 -22.08 -13.98
N TYR A 32 -24.47 -21.74 -14.43
CA TYR A 32 -25.08 -20.43 -14.20
C TYR A 32 -24.95 -19.99 -12.73
N GLY A 33 -24.38 -18.81 -12.50
CA GLY A 33 -24.08 -18.25 -11.19
C GLY A 33 -22.67 -18.50 -10.65
N CYS A 34 -21.86 -19.34 -11.30
CA CYS A 34 -20.48 -19.65 -10.86
C CYS A 34 -19.52 -18.47 -11.08
N PHE A 35 -18.83 -18.00 -10.04
CA PHE A 35 -17.77 -16.99 -10.15
C PHE A 35 -16.37 -17.56 -10.44
N HIS A 36 -16.24 -18.89 -10.59
CA HIS A 36 -14.97 -19.55 -10.89
C HIS A 36 -14.76 -19.69 -12.40
N ARG A 37 -14.32 -18.62 -13.06
CA ARG A 37 -14.09 -18.58 -14.52
C ARG A 37 -13.17 -19.71 -15.03
N ASP A 38 -12.12 -20.02 -14.28
CA ASP A 38 -11.20 -21.13 -14.59
C ASP A 38 -11.91 -22.50 -14.66
N TYR A 39 -13.03 -22.67 -13.94
CA TYR A 39 -13.85 -23.88 -13.93
C TYR A 39 -14.98 -23.85 -14.98
N TRP A 40 -15.75 -22.76 -15.05
CA TRP A 40 -16.93 -22.74 -15.93
C TRP A 40 -16.59 -22.41 -17.39
N LEU A 41 -15.52 -21.63 -17.65
CA LEU A 41 -15.13 -21.21 -18.98
C LEU A 41 -13.83 -21.86 -19.45
N ASP A 42 -12.72 -21.65 -18.73
CA ASP A 42 -11.40 -22.02 -19.23
C ASP A 42 -11.09 -23.52 -19.07
N LYS A 43 -11.86 -24.22 -18.22
CA LYS A 43 -11.73 -25.67 -17.95
C LYS A 43 -10.34 -26.08 -17.47
N THR A 44 -9.63 -25.18 -16.81
CA THR A 44 -8.33 -25.44 -16.17
C THR A 44 -8.48 -25.92 -14.73
N SER A 45 -9.67 -25.76 -14.16
CA SER A 45 -10.07 -26.37 -12.89
C SER A 45 -11.18 -27.41 -13.10
N ASP A 46 -11.12 -28.50 -12.35
CA ASP A 46 -12.04 -29.63 -12.40
C ASP A 46 -13.15 -29.56 -11.33
N PHE A 47 -13.13 -28.56 -10.46
CA PHE A 47 -14.16 -28.30 -9.44
C PHE A 47 -14.34 -26.78 -9.20
N PRO A 48 -15.51 -26.34 -8.71
CA PRO A 48 -15.71 -24.93 -8.37
C PRO A 48 -15.06 -24.60 -7.02
N ASP A 49 -14.16 -23.61 -7.02
CA ASP A 49 -13.64 -22.97 -5.81
C ASP A 49 -14.77 -22.15 -5.18
N ALA A 50 -15.28 -22.62 -4.04
CA ALA A 50 -16.44 -22.01 -3.40
C ALA A 50 -16.15 -20.59 -2.91
N VAL A 51 -14.90 -20.26 -2.55
CA VAL A 51 -14.51 -18.93 -2.08
C VAL A 51 -14.84 -17.85 -3.10
N ARG A 52 -14.84 -18.16 -4.39
CA ARG A 52 -15.19 -17.18 -5.42
C ARG A 52 -16.65 -16.74 -5.36
N GLN A 53 -17.53 -17.52 -4.73
CA GLN A 53 -18.92 -17.13 -4.52
C GLN A 53 -19.07 -15.94 -3.56
N PHE A 54 -17.99 -15.47 -2.90
CA PHE A 54 -17.96 -14.16 -2.21
C PHE A 54 -18.51 -13.02 -3.06
N GLY A 55 -18.40 -13.12 -4.39
CA GLY A 55 -18.94 -12.15 -5.33
C GLY A 55 -20.42 -11.82 -5.08
N VAL A 56 -21.22 -12.75 -4.54
CA VAL A 56 -22.65 -12.48 -4.24
C VAL A 56 -22.83 -11.32 -3.27
N HIS A 57 -21.95 -11.15 -2.28
CA HIS A 57 -22.08 -10.07 -1.31
C HIS A 57 -21.74 -8.73 -1.93
N ALA A 58 -20.70 -8.67 -2.77
CA ALA A 58 -20.37 -7.45 -3.51
C ALA A 58 -21.52 -7.03 -4.45
N LEU A 59 -22.11 -7.98 -5.20
CA LEU A 59 -23.26 -7.68 -6.07
C LEU A 59 -24.49 -7.25 -5.28
N ALA A 60 -24.79 -7.88 -4.15
CA ALA A 60 -25.90 -7.51 -3.28
C ALA A 60 -25.72 -6.10 -2.70
N LEU A 61 -24.51 -5.75 -2.25
CA LEU A 61 -24.19 -4.41 -1.72
C LEU A 61 -24.43 -3.33 -2.76
N VAL A 62 -23.86 -3.47 -3.96
CA VAL A 62 -24.04 -2.45 -5.01
C VAL A 62 -25.43 -2.45 -5.62
N TRP A 63 -26.21 -3.51 -5.47
CA TRP A 63 -27.62 -3.50 -5.83
C TRP A 63 -28.47 -2.75 -4.80
N ALA A 64 -28.23 -2.96 -3.50
CA ALA A 64 -29.06 -2.43 -2.41
C ALA A 64 -28.69 -0.99 -2.00
N CYS A 65 -27.41 -0.64 -2.00
CA CYS A 65 -26.89 0.59 -1.38
C CYS A 65 -26.58 1.71 -2.39
N ASP A 66 -26.68 2.96 -1.91
CA ASP A 66 -26.47 4.17 -2.72
C ASP A 66 -25.03 4.68 -2.62
N PHE A 67 -24.11 3.98 -3.29
CA PHE A 67 -22.72 4.42 -3.39
C PHE A 67 -22.53 5.48 -4.48
N PRO A 68 -21.62 6.46 -4.29
CA PRO A 68 -21.29 7.45 -5.31
C PRO A 68 -20.90 6.80 -6.64
N GLY A 69 -21.56 7.23 -7.73
CA GLY A 69 -21.27 6.74 -9.08
C GLY A 69 -21.68 5.28 -9.35
N ASN A 70 -22.47 4.65 -8.48
CA ASN A 70 -22.89 3.26 -8.61
C ASN A 70 -23.96 3.05 -9.71
N PRO A 71 -23.63 2.39 -10.84
CA PRO A 71 -24.59 2.14 -11.91
C PRO A 71 -25.45 0.89 -11.67
N TYR A 72 -25.18 0.11 -10.63
CA TYR A 72 -25.79 -1.20 -10.39
C TYR A 72 -27.02 -1.13 -9.48
N ARG A 73 -27.24 0.01 -8.82
CA ARG A 73 -28.28 0.19 -7.80
C ARG A 73 -29.67 -0.12 -8.35
N GLY A 74 -30.38 -1.01 -7.67
CA GLY A 74 -31.75 -1.43 -8.02
C GLY A 74 -31.86 -2.18 -9.34
N HIS A 75 -30.77 -2.42 -10.08
CA HIS A 75 -30.84 -2.95 -11.43
C HIS A 75 -31.29 -4.43 -11.43
N PRO A 76 -32.38 -4.80 -12.14
CA PRO A 76 -32.94 -6.16 -12.08
C PRO A 76 -31.96 -7.26 -12.45
N LYS A 77 -31.11 -7.05 -13.47
CA LYS A 77 -30.08 -8.04 -13.83
C LYS A 77 -29.06 -8.29 -12.72
N VAL A 78 -28.68 -7.26 -11.95
CA VAL A 78 -27.70 -7.42 -10.87
C VAL A 78 -28.32 -8.24 -9.74
N ARG A 79 -29.59 -7.99 -9.41
CA ARG A 79 -30.37 -8.85 -8.53
C ARG A 79 -30.37 -10.30 -9.03
N ASP A 80 -30.76 -10.53 -10.29
CA ASP A 80 -30.90 -11.89 -10.84
C ASP A 80 -29.56 -12.64 -10.87
N TRP A 81 -28.45 -11.96 -11.19
CA TRP A 81 -27.11 -12.52 -11.13
C TRP A 81 -26.64 -12.79 -9.70
N THR A 82 -27.04 -11.95 -8.74
CA THR A 82 -26.79 -12.21 -7.30
C THR A 82 -27.52 -13.47 -6.86
N VAL A 83 -28.81 -13.60 -7.21
CA VAL A 83 -29.64 -14.79 -6.91
C VAL A 83 -29.03 -16.04 -7.54
N ALA A 84 -28.64 -15.97 -8.82
CA ALA A 84 -27.98 -17.09 -9.50
C ALA A 84 -26.70 -17.53 -8.78
N GLY A 85 -25.89 -16.57 -8.30
CA GLY A 85 -24.69 -16.87 -7.52
C GLY A 85 -24.99 -17.57 -6.19
N LEU A 86 -26.04 -17.16 -5.48
CA LEU A 86 -26.49 -17.81 -4.25
C LEU A 86 -27.01 -19.23 -4.50
N GLU A 87 -27.77 -19.44 -5.58
CA GLU A 87 -28.26 -20.76 -5.94
C GLU A 87 -27.14 -21.70 -6.40
N PHE A 88 -26.16 -21.18 -7.15
CA PHE A 88 -24.96 -21.93 -7.50
C PHE A 88 -24.19 -22.35 -6.24
N TRP A 89 -23.97 -21.40 -5.31
CA TRP A 89 -23.33 -21.68 -4.03
C TRP A 89 -24.06 -22.79 -3.26
N ALA A 90 -25.39 -22.70 -3.13
CA ALA A 90 -26.16 -23.74 -2.44
C ALA A 90 -26.04 -25.12 -3.11
N ARG A 91 -25.91 -25.17 -4.44
CA ARG A 91 -25.85 -26.41 -5.21
C ARG A 91 -24.50 -27.14 -5.12
N ILE A 92 -23.39 -26.42 -4.91
CA ILE A 92 -22.05 -27.03 -4.83
C ILE A 92 -21.69 -27.50 -3.40
N GLN A 93 -22.61 -27.36 -2.44
CA GLN A 93 -22.41 -27.75 -1.05
C GLN A 93 -22.43 -29.28 -0.89
N HIS A 94 -21.46 -29.82 -0.14
CA HIS A 94 -21.45 -31.22 0.26
C HIS A 94 -22.57 -31.54 1.27
N ASP A 95 -22.97 -32.81 1.37
CA ASP A 95 -24.07 -33.27 2.22
C ASP A 95 -23.89 -32.95 3.71
N ASP A 96 -22.65 -32.84 4.18
CA ASP A 96 -22.32 -32.46 5.56
C ASP A 96 -22.37 -30.94 5.81
N GLY A 97 -22.60 -30.13 4.77
CA GLY A 97 -22.67 -28.68 4.81
C GLY A 97 -21.39 -27.96 4.40
N SER A 98 -20.30 -28.68 4.14
CA SER A 98 -18.99 -28.11 3.81
C SER A 98 -18.83 -27.75 2.34
N PHE A 99 -17.73 -27.04 2.03
CA PHE A 99 -17.34 -26.59 0.70
C PHE A 99 -15.86 -26.86 0.42
N ASP A 100 -15.49 -26.83 -0.86
CA ASP A 100 -14.11 -27.02 -1.34
C ASP A 100 -13.49 -25.69 -1.82
N GLU A 101 -12.17 -25.55 -1.66
CA GLU A 101 -11.41 -24.36 -2.08
C GLU A 101 -10.21 -24.74 -2.99
N PHE A 102 -9.30 -25.57 -2.48
CA PHE A 102 -8.02 -25.87 -3.12
C PHE A 102 -8.01 -27.19 -3.89
N TYR A 103 -8.83 -28.15 -3.50
CA TYR A 103 -8.94 -29.45 -4.16
C TYR A 103 -10.30 -30.11 -3.90
N PRO A 104 -10.74 -31.05 -4.75
CA PRO A 104 -12.01 -31.76 -4.56
C PRO A 104 -12.03 -32.54 -3.24
N TYR A 105 -13.18 -32.54 -2.58
CA TYR A 105 -13.41 -33.20 -1.29
C TYR A 105 -12.52 -32.67 -0.16
N GLU A 106 -12.10 -31.41 -0.27
CA GLU A 106 -11.40 -30.73 0.80
C GLU A 106 -12.26 -30.63 2.06
N ARG A 107 -13.58 -30.39 1.93
CA ARG A 107 -14.48 -30.19 3.07
C ARG A 107 -13.94 -29.12 4.04
N GLY A 108 -13.49 -27.99 3.49
CA GLY A 108 -12.79 -26.97 4.25
C GLY A 108 -13.68 -26.32 5.30
N TRP A 109 -13.14 -26.06 6.50
CA TRP A 109 -13.88 -25.46 7.61
C TRP A 109 -14.10 -23.96 7.43
N SER A 110 -13.29 -23.12 8.05
CA SER A 110 -13.46 -21.68 8.00
C SER A 110 -13.18 -21.08 6.62
N GLY A 111 -12.12 -21.54 5.93
CA GLY A 111 -11.64 -21.05 4.64
C GLY A 111 -12.73 -20.93 3.55
N PRO A 112 -13.29 -22.05 3.05
CA PRO A 112 -14.40 -21.99 2.11
C PRO A 112 -15.77 -21.90 2.79
N THR A 113 -16.01 -22.63 3.90
CA THR A 113 -17.39 -22.76 4.42
C THR A 113 -17.82 -21.55 5.24
N ALA A 114 -17.07 -21.10 6.25
CA ALA A 114 -17.50 -19.97 7.08
C ALA A 114 -17.56 -18.67 6.28
N PHE A 115 -16.47 -18.35 5.61
CA PHE A 115 -16.34 -17.17 4.76
C PHE A 115 -17.50 -17.04 3.76
N THR A 116 -17.78 -18.09 2.96
CA THR A 116 -18.82 -17.98 1.91
C THR A 116 -20.24 -17.98 2.49
N THR A 117 -20.45 -18.72 3.59
CA THR A 117 -21.73 -18.72 4.31
C THR A 117 -22.06 -17.33 4.87
N TYR A 118 -21.07 -16.63 5.45
CA TYR A 118 -21.25 -15.24 5.90
C TYR A 118 -21.71 -14.35 4.73
N THR A 119 -21.02 -14.42 3.58
CA THR A 119 -21.40 -13.61 2.42
C THR A 119 -22.77 -13.96 1.84
N ALA A 120 -23.17 -15.23 1.90
CA ALA A 120 -24.49 -15.67 1.47
C ALA A 120 -25.60 -15.13 2.41
N ILE A 121 -25.37 -15.14 3.73
CA ILE A 121 -26.28 -14.56 4.72
C ILE A 121 -26.48 -13.07 4.47
N GLU A 122 -25.39 -12.31 4.32
CA GLU A 122 -25.47 -10.86 4.11
C GLU A 122 -26.12 -10.51 2.77
N ALA A 123 -25.84 -11.27 1.71
CA ALA A 123 -26.54 -11.12 0.43
C ALA A 123 -28.05 -11.40 0.53
N CYS A 124 -28.46 -12.45 1.26
CA CYS A 124 -29.88 -12.73 1.52
C CYS A 124 -30.57 -11.57 2.27
N ARG A 125 -29.89 -10.99 3.27
CA ARG A 125 -30.39 -9.85 4.04
C ARG A 125 -30.55 -8.61 3.17
N LEU A 126 -29.55 -8.27 2.38
CA LEU A 126 -29.56 -7.12 1.48
C LEU A 126 -30.62 -7.24 0.37
N LEU A 127 -30.82 -8.45 -0.17
CA LEU A 127 -31.87 -8.70 -1.17
C LEU A 127 -33.28 -8.57 -0.58
N GLY A 128 -33.47 -8.86 0.71
CA GLY A 128 -34.78 -8.79 1.36
C GLY A 128 -35.84 -9.52 0.54
N ASP A 129 -37.00 -8.91 0.32
CA ASP A 129 -38.11 -9.48 -0.47
C ASP A 129 -37.80 -9.67 -1.96
N ALA A 130 -36.73 -9.06 -2.48
CA ALA A 130 -36.31 -9.25 -3.87
C ALA A 130 -35.68 -10.62 -4.12
N LEU A 131 -35.32 -11.38 -3.07
CA LEU A 131 -34.91 -12.78 -3.19
C LEU A 131 -36.15 -13.69 -3.35
N PRO A 132 -36.33 -14.36 -4.50
CA PRO A 132 -37.51 -15.19 -4.76
C PRO A 132 -37.67 -16.28 -3.69
N ARG A 133 -38.91 -16.53 -3.25
CA ARG A 133 -39.22 -17.47 -2.16
C ARG A 133 -38.57 -18.85 -2.34
N ALA A 134 -38.67 -19.43 -3.54
CA ALA A 134 -38.11 -20.74 -3.82
C ALA A 134 -36.57 -20.76 -3.70
N ALA A 135 -35.89 -19.70 -4.15
CA ALA A 135 -34.44 -19.54 -4.00
C ALA A 135 -34.07 -19.34 -2.52
N ARG A 136 -34.81 -18.48 -1.80
CA ARG A 136 -34.64 -18.26 -0.35
C ARG A 136 -34.67 -19.56 0.42
N GLU A 137 -35.68 -20.40 0.19
CA GLU A 137 -35.81 -21.68 0.90
C GLU A 137 -34.62 -22.62 0.64
N ARG A 138 -34.12 -22.69 -0.61
CA ARG A 138 -32.91 -23.48 -0.95
C ARG A 138 -31.66 -22.93 -0.27
N VAL A 139 -31.45 -21.62 -0.37
CA VAL A 139 -30.27 -20.95 0.17
C VAL A 139 -30.26 -20.99 1.70
N HIS A 140 -31.40 -20.77 2.37
CA HIS A 140 -31.51 -20.88 3.84
C HIS A 140 -31.20 -22.30 4.32
N ARG A 141 -31.66 -23.35 3.61
CA ARG A 141 -31.29 -24.73 3.93
C ARG A 141 -29.78 -24.97 3.80
N ALA A 142 -29.15 -24.42 2.77
CA ALA A 142 -27.70 -24.51 2.60
C ALA A 142 -26.93 -23.75 3.70
N ILE A 143 -27.37 -22.53 4.04
CA ILE A 143 -26.83 -21.74 5.17
C ILE A 143 -26.93 -22.53 6.47
N HIS A 144 -28.08 -23.15 6.75
CA HIS A 144 -28.31 -23.91 7.97
C HIS A 144 -27.36 -25.10 8.11
N ARG A 145 -27.20 -25.89 7.04
CA ARG A 145 -26.25 -27.00 6.98
C ARG A 145 -24.81 -26.53 7.19
N ALA A 146 -24.40 -25.46 6.50
CA ALA A 146 -23.06 -24.89 6.64
C ALA A 146 -22.80 -24.36 8.05
N ALA A 147 -23.75 -23.62 8.63
CA ALA A 147 -23.64 -23.08 9.97
C ALA A 147 -23.50 -24.19 11.02
N ARG A 148 -24.26 -25.28 10.89
CA ARG A 148 -24.12 -26.46 11.76
C ARG A 148 -22.79 -27.17 11.59
N PHE A 149 -22.28 -27.28 10.35
CA PHE A 149 -20.94 -27.81 10.10
C PHE A 149 -19.87 -26.95 10.81
N ILE A 150 -19.93 -25.63 10.66
CA ILE A 150 -18.99 -24.69 11.29
C ILE A 150 -19.08 -24.78 12.83
N ALA A 151 -20.30 -24.82 13.38
CA ALA A 151 -20.59 -24.85 14.82
C ALA A 151 -20.14 -26.13 15.55
N ARG A 152 -19.81 -27.19 14.82
CA ARG A 152 -19.17 -28.40 15.38
C ARG A 152 -17.71 -28.13 15.76
N GLY A 153 -17.12 -27.06 15.24
CA GLY A 153 -15.73 -26.72 15.46
C GLY A 153 -14.80 -27.36 14.43
N GLU A 154 -13.57 -26.88 14.41
CA GLU A 154 -12.52 -27.47 13.59
C GLU A 154 -12.11 -28.83 14.14
N SER A 155 -12.02 -29.83 13.27
CA SER A 155 -11.42 -31.12 13.64
C SER A 155 -9.89 -31.07 13.65
N GLU A 156 -9.28 -30.07 13.01
CA GLU A 156 -7.83 -29.81 12.95
C GLU A 156 -7.43 -28.78 14.01
N GLU A 157 -6.35 -29.03 14.75
CA GLU A 157 -5.72 -27.95 15.52
C GLU A 157 -5.01 -27.01 14.53
N ASP A 158 -5.70 -25.98 14.05
CA ASP A 158 -5.07 -24.87 13.33
C ASP A 158 -4.83 -23.69 14.27
N HIS A 159 -3.63 -23.14 14.22
CA HIS A 159 -3.28 -21.96 15.01
C HIS A 159 -3.65 -20.67 14.26
N LEU A 160 -4.91 -20.55 13.81
CA LEU A 160 -5.38 -19.45 12.94
C LEU A 160 -6.52 -18.69 13.62
N ALA A 161 -6.20 -17.69 14.44
CA ALA A 161 -7.22 -16.94 15.18
C ALA A 161 -8.26 -16.26 14.26
N ASN A 162 -7.85 -15.76 13.10
CA ASN A 162 -8.72 -15.13 12.12
C ASN A 162 -9.82 -16.09 11.60
N HIS A 163 -9.48 -17.39 11.46
CA HIS A 163 -10.39 -18.45 11.05
C HIS A 163 -11.47 -18.72 12.12
N HIS A 164 -11.07 -18.73 13.39
CA HIS A 164 -12.01 -18.82 14.50
C HIS A 164 -12.90 -17.57 14.60
N ALA A 165 -12.36 -16.37 14.36
CA ALA A 165 -13.13 -15.13 14.38
C ALA A 165 -14.21 -15.08 13.30
N ILE A 166 -13.90 -15.45 12.05
CA ILE A 166 -14.92 -15.53 10.97
C ILE A 166 -15.94 -16.65 11.24
N ALA A 167 -15.52 -17.78 11.83
CA ALA A 167 -16.45 -18.84 12.23
C ALA A 167 -17.45 -18.35 13.29
N CYS A 168 -16.98 -17.61 14.30
CA CYS A 168 -17.84 -16.97 15.30
C CYS A 168 -18.84 -16.01 14.65
N LEU A 169 -18.36 -15.10 13.79
CA LEU A 169 -19.21 -14.16 13.06
C LEU A 169 -20.28 -14.90 12.25
N THR A 170 -19.88 -15.90 11.48
CA THR A 170 -20.77 -16.63 10.57
C THR A 170 -21.87 -17.37 11.33
N VAL A 171 -21.52 -18.12 12.37
CA VAL A 171 -22.49 -18.88 13.16
C VAL A 171 -23.46 -17.94 13.89
N TRP A 172 -22.98 -16.82 14.40
CA TRP A 172 -23.86 -15.81 15.00
C TRP A 172 -24.83 -15.18 13.98
N LYS A 173 -24.34 -14.78 12.81
CA LYS A 173 -25.19 -14.22 11.74
C LYS A 173 -26.20 -15.25 11.22
N ALA A 174 -25.84 -16.53 11.20
CA ALA A 174 -26.75 -17.63 10.87
C ALA A 174 -27.82 -17.83 11.94
N PHE A 175 -27.45 -17.76 13.23
CA PHE A 175 -28.40 -17.77 14.33
C PHE A 175 -29.41 -16.64 14.22
N GLU A 176 -28.97 -15.41 13.97
CA GLU A 176 -29.87 -14.26 13.75
C GLU A 176 -30.81 -14.43 12.55
N LEU A 177 -30.35 -15.11 11.49
CA LEU A 177 -31.15 -15.32 10.28
C LEU A 177 -32.19 -16.44 10.46
N LEU A 178 -31.86 -17.48 11.22
CA LEU A 178 -32.60 -18.75 11.27
C LEU A 178 -33.27 -19.04 12.62
N ASP A 179 -32.91 -18.29 13.66
CA ASP A 179 -33.40 -18.45 15.03
C ASP A 179 -33.25 -19.88 15.57
N ASP A 180 -32.07 -20.50 15.35
CA ASP A 180 -31.76 -21.87 15.78
C ASP A 180 -30.90 -21.87 17.08
N PRO A 181 -31.45 -22.27 18.23
CA PRO A 181 -30.71 -22.30 19.51
C PRO A 181 -29.47 -23.21 19.52
N GLU A 182 -29.37 -24.20 18.63
CA GLU A 182 -28.14 -25.00 18.49
C GLU A 182 -26.98 -24.19 17.95
N LEU A 183 -27.26 -23.24 17.04
CA LEU A 183 -26.24 -22.34 16.49
C LEU A 183 -25.74 -21.38 17.55
N GLU A 184 -26.60 -20.88 18.43
CA GLU A 184 -26.19 -20.05 19.57
C GLU A 184 -25.24 -20.82 20.52
N ARG A 185 -25.58 -22.07 20.86
CA ARG A 185 -24.68 -22.95 21.63
C ARG A 185 -23.36 -23.22 20.90
N GLY A 186 -23.43 -23.39 19.58
CA GLY A 186 -22.27 -23.52 18.70
C GLY A 186 -21.35 -22.31 18.77
N PHE A 187 -21.92 -21.12 18.64
CA PHE A 187 -21.20 -19.85 18.77
C PHE A 187 -20.45 -19.76 20.09
N ARG A 188 -21.09 -20.08 21.23
CA ARG A 188 -20.42 -20.02 22.55
C ARG A 188 -19.18 -20.90 22.61
N ARG A 189 -19.25 -22.14 22.09
CA ARG A 189 -18.08 -23.04 22.00
C ARG A 189 -16.97 -22.47 21.10
N LEU A 190 -17.35 -21.90 19.96
CA LEU A 190 -16.39 -21.28 19.04
C LEU A 190 -15.73 -20.05 19.65
N TRP A 191 -16.50 -19.25 20.38
CA TRP A 191 -16.03 -18.07 21.10
C TRP A 191 -15.00 -18.44 22.17
N ASP A 192 -15.32 -19.41 23.03
CA ASP A 192 -14.37 -19.95 24.02
C ASP A 192 -13.11 -20.51 23.34
N GLY A 193 -13.27 -21.11 22.16
CA GLY A 193 -12.18 -21.52 21.28
C GLY A 193 -11.28 -20.38 20.85
N PHE A 194 -11.86 -19.34 20.25
CA PHE A 194 -11.16 -18.14 19.78
C PHE A 194 -10.37 -17.46 20.90
N LEU A 195 -10.95 -17.37 22.10
CA LEU A 195 -10.31 -16.73 23.24
C LEU A 195 -9.00 -17.41 23.67
N ARG A 196 -8.81 -18.71 23.39
CA ARG A 196 -7.53 -19.41 23.65
C ARG A 196 -6.39 -18.96 22.75
N TYR A 197 -6.69 -18.38 21.59
CA TYR A 197 -5.70 -17.81 20.68
C TYR A 197 -5.40 -16.34 20.96
N THR A 198 -6.09 -15.74 21.94
CA THR A 198 -5.97 -14.33 22.27
C THR A 198 -4.96 -14.12 23.38
N VAL A 199 -3.89 -13.37 23.10
CA VAL A 199 -2.97 -12.87 24.10
C VAL A 199 -3.52 -11.55 24.64
N ARG A 200 -4.44 -11.68 25.60
CA ARG A 200 -5.23 -10.55 26.08
C ARG A 200 -4.33 -9.44 26.62
N GLU A 201 -3.29 -9.76 27.37
CA GLU A 201 -2.41 -8.80 28.06
C GLU A 201 -1.77 -7.79 27.11
N GLU A 202 -1.42 -8.22 25.90
CA GLU A 202 -0.78 -7.38 24.89
C GLU A 202 -1.72 -6.94 23.76
N GLY A 203 -2.89 -7.57 23.62
CA GLY A 203 -3.91 -7.16 22.63
C GLY A 203 -3.69 -7.74 21.24
N TRP A 204 -3.28 -9.00 21.11
CA TRP A 204 -3.12 -9.64 19.78
C TRP A 204 -3.55 -11.10 19.80
N THR A 205 -3.67 -11.69 18.61
CA THR A 205 -4.07 -13.09 18.43
C THR A 205 -3.04 -13.90 17.65
N VAL A 206 -2.91 -15.18 17.98
CA VAL A 206 -1.92 -16.09 17.37
C VAL A 206 -2.32 -16.49 15.95
N GLU A 207 -1.35 -16.37 15.03
CA GLU A 207 -1.42 -16.81 13.63
C GLU A 207 -0.18 -17.67 13.32
N TYR A 208 -0.38 -18.98 13.17
CA TYR A 208 0.65 -20.02 13.25
C TYR A 208 1.50 -19.94 14.53
N ASP A 209 2.68 -19.36 14.42
CA ASP A 209 3.74 -19.42 15.42
C ASP A 209 3.91 -18.08 16.16
N GLY A 210 3.13 -17.06 15.82
CA GLY A 210 3.25 -15.73 16.42
C GLY A 210 2.21 -14.73 15.92
N VAL A 211 2.49 -13.45 16.12
CA VAL A 211 1.58 -12.38 15.69
C VAL A 211 1.67 -12.11 14.19
N ASP A 212 0.53 -11.87 13.54
CA ASP A 212 0.46 -11.39 12.17
C ASP A 212 -0.48 -10.18 12.08
N PRO A 213 0.05 -8.94 12.05
CA PRO A 213 -0.78 -7.73 12.12
C PRO A 213 -1.78 -7.60 10.95
N GLY A 214 -1.43 -8.13 9.78
CA GLY A 214 -2.33 -8.15 8.63
C GLY A 214 -3.59 -8.97 8.90
N TYR A 215 -3.44 -10.23 9.34
CA TYR A 215 -4.59 -11.05 9.73
C TYR A 215 -5.25 -10.58 11.03
N LEU A 216 -4.51 -9.97 11.96
CA LEU A 216 -5.10 -9.34 13.14
C LEU A 216 -6.09 -8.23 12.75
N SER A 217 -5.78 -7.43 11.73
CA SER A 217 -6.74 -6.45 11.20
C SER A 217 -8.01 -7.11 10.63
N ALA A 218 -7.89 -8.29 10.03
CA ALA A 218 -9.05 -9.09 9.59
C ALA A 218 -9.88 -9.58 10.78
N THR A 219 -9.22 -10.04 11.85
CA THR A 219 -9.88 -10.40 13.12
C THR A 219 -10.66 -9.22 13.70
N VAL A 220 -10.07 -8.02 13.73
CA VAL A 220 -10.77 -6.78 14.13
C VAL A 220 -11.98 -6.53 13.23
N SER A 221 -11.85 -6.72 11.91
CA SER A 221 -12.98 -6.61 10.97
C SER A 221 -14.11 -7.59 11.28
N PHE A 222 -13.82 -8.89 11.43
CA PHE A 222 -14.85 -9.90 11.68
C PHE A 222 -15.54 -9.70 13.04
N LEU A 223 -14.77 -9.40 14.07
CA LEU A 223 -15.31 -9.17 15.41
C LEU A 223 -16.06 -7.83 15.50
N GLY A 224 -15.65 -6.80 14.75
CA GLY A 224 -16.39 -5.55 14.62
C GLY A 224 -17.78 -5.79 14.02
N LYS A 225 -17.86 -6.56 12.93
CA LYS A 225 -19.13 -7.00 12.29
C LYS A 225 -20.02 -7.80 13.24
N LEU A 226 -19.41 -8.57 14.15
CA LEU A 226 -20.12 -9.28 15.22
C LEU A 226 -20.65 -8.30 16.27
N ALA A 227 -19.83 -7.34 16.70
CA ALA A 227 -20.19 -6.35 17.71
C ALA A 227 -21.33 -5.41 17.28
N GLN A 228 -21.51 -5.19 15.97
CA GLN A 228 -22.65 -4.43 15.43
C GLN A 228 -24.00 -5.08 15.79
N SER A 229 -24.08 -6.40 15.84
CA SER A 229 -25.34 -7.12 16.08
C SER A 229 -25.39 -7.88 17.40
N ARG A 230 -24.24 -8.04 18.06
CA ARG A 230 -24.10 -8.50 19.45
C ARG A 230 -23.31 -7.45 20.26
N PRO A 231 -23.95 -6.36 20.71
CA PRO A 231 -23.27 -5.36 21.52
C PRO A 231 -22.94 -5.95 22.90
N ASP A 232 -21.67 -6.32 23.07
CA ASP A 232 -21.13 -6.93 24.28
C ASP A 232 -19.94 -6.09 24.77
N PRO A 233 -19.99 -5.49 25.98
CA PRO A 233 -18.90 -4.67 26.49
C PRO A 233 -17.54 -5.38 26.52
N GLU A 234 -17.50 -6.70 26.77
CA GLU A 234 -16.25 -7.45 26.77
C GLU A 234 -15.68 -7.62 25.37
N LEU A 235 -16.55 -7.81 24.37
CA LEU A 235 -16.16 -7.86 22.96
C LEU A 235 -15.61 -6.51 22.50
N PHE A 236 -16.24 -5.40 22.87
CA PHE A 236 -15.73 -4.06 22.56
C PHE A 236 -14.38 -3.78 23.22
N ALA A 237 -14.22 -4.09 24.51
CA ALA A 237 -12.95 -3.93 25.20
C ALA A 237 -11.84 -4.78 24.57
N LEU A 238 -12.16 -6.00 24.13
CA LEU A 238 -11.22 -6.83 23.38
C LEU A 238 -10.84 -6.17 22.04
N LEU A 239 -11.84 -5.77 21.25
CA LEU A 239 -11.66 -5.12 19.95
C LEU A 239 -10.79 -3.87 20.03
N GLU A 240 -10.99 -3.04 21.04
CA GLU A 240 -10.18 -1.85 21.30
C GLU A 240 -8.71 -2.21 21.49
N ARG A 241 -8.41 -3.22 22.31
CA ARG A 241 -7.03 -3.70 22.52
C ARG A 241 -6.41 -4.28 21.26
N LEU A 242 -7.18 -5.03 20.46
CA LEU A 242 -6.72 -5.55 19.18
C LEU A 242 -6.38 -4.42 18.20
N ALA A 243 -7.26 -3.41 18.11
CA ALA A 243 -7.06 -2.23 17.28
C ALA A 243 -5.85 -1.38 17.74
N GLU A 244 -5.66 -1.25 19.06
CA GLU A 244 -4.49 -0.60 19.66
C GLU A 244 -3.19 -1.31 19.29
N PHE A 245 -3.18 -2.65 19.30
CA PHE A 245 -2.01 -3.40 18.87
C PHE A 245 -1.74 -3.25 17.37
N CYS A 246 -2.77 -3.22 16.53
CA CYS A 246 -2.63 -2.94 15.11
C CYS A 246 -1.99 -1.56 14.84
N ALA A 247 -2.21 -0.56 15.69
CA ALA A 247 -1.68 0.80 15.50
C ALA A 247 -0.14 0.87 15.47
N TRP A 248 0.56 -0.06 16.11
CA TRP A 248 2.03 -0.13 16.12
C TRP A 248 2.63 -0.52 14.76
N PHE A 249 1.81 -1.01 13.84
CA PHE A 249 2.23 -1.44 12.50
C PHE A 249 1.73 -0.49 11.41
N VAL A 250 1.20 0.67 11.79
CA VAL A 250 0.93 1.78 10.87
C VAL A 250 2.21 2.63 10.78
N TYR A 251 2.89 2.56 9.64
CA TYR A 251 4.19 3.18 9.47
C TYR A 251 4.08 4.66 9.05
N PRO A 252 5.15 5.47 9.23
CA PRO A 252 5.14 6.89 8.85
C PRO A 252 4.72 7.18 7.41
N ASP A 253 5.13 6.32 6.47
CA ASP A 253 4.81 6.47 5.05
C ASP A 253 3.35 6.13 4.73
N GLY A 254 2.62 5.48 5.64
CA GLY A 254 1.25 5.01 5.49
C GLY A 254 1.12 3.53 5.12
N SER A 255 2.22 2.84 4.85
CA SER A 255 2.20 1.38 4.65
C SER A 255 1.89 0.65 5.96
N TYR A 256 1.51 -0.63 5.85
CA TYR A 256 1.02 -1.43 6.99
C TYR A 256 1.61 -2.84 7.04
N ALA A 257 1.96 -3.31 8.24
CA ALA A 257 2.34 -4.70 8.54
C ALA A 257 3.47 -5.27 7.64
N GLY A 258 3.21 -6.35 6.90
CA GLY A 258 4.17 -6.98 5.98
C GLY A 258 5.17 -7.91 6.66
N LEU A 259 6.45 -7.71 6.35
CA LEU A 259 7.59 -8.54 6.77
C LEU A 259 7.60 -8.95 8.25
N LEU A 260 7.00 -8.15 9.13
CA LEU A 260 7.02 -8.41 10.57
C LEU A 260 5.99 -9.45 11.02
N GLY A 261 4.98 -9.75 10.21
CA GLY A 261 3.99 -10.78 10.55
C GLY A 261 4.56 -12.20 10.46
N SER A 262 4.04 -13.13 11.26
CA SER A 262 4.37 -14.56 11.17
C SER A 262 4.05 -15.16 9.79
N ARG A 263 3.09 -14.55 9.06
CA ARG A 263 2.68 -14.94 7.71
C ARG A 263 3.06 -13.90 6.65
N ASN A 264 3.74 -12.82 7.01
CA ASN A 264 4.10 -11.73 6.10
C ASN A 264 2.89 -11.07 5.40
N THR A 265 1.75 -10.98 6.07
CA THR A 265 0.53 -10.44 5.45
C THR A 265 0.64 -8.93 5.27
N LEU A 266 0.39 -8.46 4.04
CA LEU A 266 0.51 -7.03 3.67
C LEU A 266 -0.84 -6.29 3.69
N HIS A 267 -1.91 -6.98 4.11
CA HIS A 267 -3.27 -6.49 3.95
C HIS A 267 -3.77 -5.79 5.21
N PHE A 268 -4.53 -4.74 5.02
CA PHE A 268 -5.27 -4.08 6.09
C PHE A 268 -6.77 -4.21 5.83
N TYR A 269 -7.56 -4.64 6.82
CA TYR A 269 -9.01 -4.80 6.72
C TYR A 269 -9.71 -3.64 7.47
N PRO A 270 -10.16 -2.60 6.75
CA PRO A 270 -10.58 -1.35 7.39
C PRO A 270 -11.93 -1.42 8.12
N HIS A 271 -12.82 -2.34 7.80
CA HIS A 271 -14.22 -2.23 8.21
C HIS A 271 -14.42 -2.29 9.72
N GLY A 272 -13.71 -3.17 10.43
CA GLY A 272 -13.77 -3.21 11.89
C GLY A 272 -13.31 -1.91 12.56
N PHE A 273 -12.33 -1.22 11.96
CA PHE A 273 -11.86 0.06 12.48
C PHE A 273 -12.86 1.19 12.25
N GLU A 274 -13.59 1.16 11.12
CA GLU A 274 -14.70 2.09 10.87
C GLU A 274 -15.84 1.91 11.88
N ILE A 275 -16.20 0.66 12.17
CA ILE A 275 -17.20 0.31 13.18
C ILE A 275 -16.78 0.81 14.58
N LEU A 276 -15.50 0.70 14.91
CA LEU A 276 -14.95 1.10 16.22
C LEU A 276 -14.70 2.60 16.34
N ALA A 277 -14.51 3.31 15.23
CA ALA A 277 -14.10 4.71 15.21
C ALA A 277 -14.93 5.65 16.12
N PRO A 278 -16.27 5.50 16.24
CA PRO A 278 -17.07 6.34 17.14
C PRO A 278 -16.79 6.16 18.63
N ARG A 279 -16.23 5.01 19.04
CA ARG A 279 -16.02 4.64 20.45
C ARG A 279 -14.54 4.57 20.83
N ALA A 280 -13.67 4.28 19.87
CA ALA A 280 -12.24 4.08 20.06
C ALA A 280 -11.44 5.10 19.23
N PRO A 281 -11.03 6.24 19.81
CA PRO A 281 -10.33 7.30 19.09
C PRO A 281 -9.08 6.85 18.35
N LEU A 282 -8.32 5.89 18.91
CA LEU A 282 -7.14 5.35 18.23
C LEU A 282 -7.50 4.49 17.01
N ALA A 283 -8.61 3.72 17.07
CA ALA A 283 -9.11 3.00 15.90
C ALA A 283 -9.53 3.97 14.79
N ALA A 284 -10.15 5.11 15.15
CA ALA A 284 -10.46 6.18 14.21
C ALA A 284 -9.20 6.78 13.55
N ALA A 285 -8.12 6.96 14.31
CA ALA A 285 -6.82 7.40 13.79
C ALA A 285 -6.19 6.39 12.82
N VAL A 286 -6.23 5.09 13.16
CA VAL A 286 -5.77 4.01 12.28
C VAL A 286 -6.59 3.99 10.98
N ALA A 287 -7.92 4.04 11.08
CA ALA A 287 -8.81 4.05 9.92
C ALA A 287 -8.56 5.27 9.01
N GLU A 288 -8.43 6.48 9.58
CA GLU A 288 -8.16 7.69 8.80
C GLU A 288 -6.79 7.63 8.09
N LYS A 289 -5.74 7.17 8.77
CA LYS A 289 -4.39 7.07 8.17
C LYS A 289 -4.35 6.04 7.05
N THR A 290 -4.95 4.87 7.27
CA THR A 290 -4.98 3.79 6.28
C THR A 290 -5.91 4.08 5.11
N LEU A 291 -7.00 4.83 5.31
CA LEU A 291 -7.83 5.36 4.21
C LEU A 291 -7.04 6.29 3.30
N ARG A 292 -6.27 7.23 3.86
CA ARG A 292 -5.36 8.08 3.07
C ARG A 292 -4.30 7.26 2.33
N ALA A 293 -3.72 6.27 3.01
CA ALA A 293 -2.75 5.38 2.39
C ALA A 293 -3.35 4.54 1.25
N LEU A 294 -4.62 4.12 1.36
CA LEU A 294 -5.34 3.45 0.29
C LEU A 294 -5.53 4.37 -0.92
N ASP A 295 -5.97 5.61 -0.68
CA ASP A 295 -6.15 6.64 -1.72
C ASP A 295 -4.84 6.93 -2.46
N GLU A 296 -3.74 7.03 -1.72
CA GLU A 296 -2.39 7.26 -2.23
C GLU A 296 -1.74 6.01 -2.87
N GLY A 297 -2.38 4.83 -2.82
CA GLY A 297 -1.86 3.59 -3.39
C GLY A 297 -0.70 2.97 -2.61
N LYS A 298 -0.63 3.22 -1.29
CA LYS A 298 0.42 2.74 -0.38
C LYS A 298 0.04 1.50 0.43
N LEU A 299 -1.19 1.02 0.30
CA LEU A 299 -1.63 -0.29 0.78
C LEU A 299 -1.69 -1.28 -0.38
N VAL A 300 -2.23 -2.48 -0.17
CA VAL A 300 -2.57 -3.38 -1.27
C VAL A 300 -4.01 -3.08 -1.73
N PRO A 301 -4.20 -2.41 -2.88
CA PRO A 301 -5.54 -2.12 -3.36
C PRO A 301 -6.06 -3.26 -4.28
N PRO A 302 -7.37 -3.32 -4.58
CA PRO A 302 -7.96 -4.37 -5.42
C PRO A 302 -7.33 -4.57 -6.81
N GLU A 303 -6.73 -3.53 -7.38
CA GLU A 303 -6.16 -3.46 -8.72
C GLU A 303 -4.98 -4.42 -8.91
N ILE A 304 -4.21 -4.66 -7.85
CA ILE A 304 -3.04 -5.56 -7.88
C ILE A 304 -3.36 -6.94 -7.30
N MET A 305 -4.60 -7.18 -6.89
CA MET A 305 -5.04 -8.48 -6.38
C MET A 305 -5.34 -9.46 -7.51
N GLY A 306 -4.93 -10.72 -7.32
CA GLY A 306 -5.37 -11.82 -8.19
C GLY A 306 -6.88 -12.04 -8.09
N ASP A 307 -7.48 -12.63 -9.14
CA ASP A 307 -8.93 -12.85 -9.21
C ASP A 307 -9.49 -13.59 -8.00
N ARG A 308 -8.71 -14.50 -7.42
CA ARG A 308 -9.12 -15.24 -6.21
C ARG A 308 -9.38 -14.32 -5.00
N TYR A 309 -8.60 -13.25 -4.84
CA TYR A 309 -8.60 -12.45 -3.61
C TYR A 309 -9.37 -11.13 -3.71
N VAL A 310 -9.59 -10.64 -4.93
CA VAL A 310 -10.39 -9.42 -5.14
C VAL A 310 -11.81 -9.57 -4.58
N PHE A 311 -12.36 -10.79 -4.56
CA PHE A 311 -13.67 -11.10 -4.00
C PHE A 311 -13.81 -10.75 -2.51
N TYR A 312 -12.74 -10.85 -1.72
CA TYR A 312 -12.75 -10.47 -0.30
C TYR A 312 -12.71 -8.95 -0.14
N ARG A 313 -11.94 -8.28 -1.01
CA ARG A 313 -11.59 -6.88 -0.82
C ARG A 313 -12.72 -5.94 -1.21
N VAL A 314 -13.40 -6.21 -2.31
CA VAL A 314 -14.51 -5.35 -2.79
C VAL A 314 -15.60 -5.15 -1.73
N PRO A 315 -16.23 -6.21 -1.17
CA PRO A 315 -17.25 -6.01 -0.15
C PRO A 315 -16.69 -5.38 1.13
N GLU A 316 -15.46 -5.72 1.55
CA GLU A 316 -14.83 -5.11 2.72
C GLU A 316 -14.75 -3.58 2.61
N LEU A 317 -14.30 -3.04 1.48
CA LEU A 317 -14.21 -1.59 1.26
C LEU A 317 -15.59 -0.93 1.14
N LEU A 318 -16.55 -1.57 0.47
CA LEU A 318 -17.92 -1.06 0.38
C LEU A 318 -18.59 -0.99 1.75
N GLN A 319 -18.38 -2.00 2.60
CA GLN A 319 -18.86 -2.00 3.98
C GLN A 319 -18.17 -0.91 4.82
N SER A 320 -16.85 -0.71 4.66
CA SER A 320 -16.14 0.41 5.29
C SER A 320 -16.72 1.77 4.93
N TRP A 321 -17.16 1.97 3.69
CA TRP A 321 -17.82 3.22 3.30
C TRP A 321 -19.17 3.41 4.00
N LEU A 322 -19.97 2.35 4.13
CA LEU A 322 -21.29 2.38 4.78
C LEU A 322 -21.18 2.72 6.27
N ASP A 323 -20.23 2.11 6.96
CA ASP A 323 -20.04 2.26 8.41
C ASP A 323 -19.03 3.37 8.77
N TRP A 324 -18.55 4.13 7.79
CA TRP A 324 -17.70 5.28 8.05
C TRP A 324 -18.46 6.34 8.85
N ALA A 325 -17.85 6.78 9.96
CA ALA A 325 -18.35 7.88 10.79
C ALA A 325 -17.50 9.16 10.63
N PRO A 326 -18.11 10.36 10.71
CA PRO A 326 -17.36 11.62 10.76
C PRO A 326 -16.25 11.62 11.80
N ARG A 327 -15.07 12.09 11.41
CA ARG A 327 -13.92 12.18 12.32
C ARG A 327 -13.92 13.51 13.07
N PRO A 328 -13.49 13.54 14.34
CA PRO A 328 -13.19 14.79 15.03
C PRO A 328 -12.05 15.54 14.30
N ALA A 329 -11.97 16.86 14.52
CA ALA A 329 -10.94 17.69 13.90
C ALA A 329 -9.52 17.25 14.29
N GLU A 330 -9.36 16.77 15.53
CA GLU A 330 -8.11 16.25 16.06
C GLU A 330 -8.30 14.77 16.43
N LEU A 331 -7.44 13.93 15.86
CA LEU A 331 -7.34 12.50 16.18
C LEU A 331 -6.10 12.28 17.05
N PRO A 332 -6.10 11.29 17.96
CA PRO A 332 -4.93 11.00 18.77
C PRO A 332 -3.74 10.56 17.90
N PRO A 333 -2.49 10.88 18.29
CA PRO A 333 -1.32 10.51 17.52
C PRO A 333 -1.14 8.99 17.47
N LEU A 334 -0.92 8.46 16.27
CA LEU A 334 -0.52 7.08 16.10
C LEU A 334 0.86 6.84 16.72
N PRO A 335 1.22 5.59 17.07
CA PRO A 335 2.53 5.29 17.65
C PRO A 335 3.72 5.91 16.92
N CYS A 336 3.72 5.94 15.59
CA CYS A 336 4.79 6.55 14.80
C CYS A 336 4.86 8.10 14.87
N GLU A 337 3.81 8.74 15.40
CA GLU A 337 3.64 10.19 15.51
C GLU A 337 3.85 10.70 16.95
N ARG A 338 4.03 9.80 17.94
CA ARG A 338 4.23 10.15 19.36
C ARG A 338 5.64 10.68 19.68
N PRO A 339 5.87 11.37 20.82
CA PRO A 339 7.22 11.67 21.31
C PRO A 339 8.09 10.41 21.44
N PRO A 340 9.43 10.54 21.52
CA PRO A 340 10.32 9.39 21.61
C PRO A 340 9.95 8.39 22.73
N PHE A 341 10.02 7.10 22.42
CA PHE A 341 9.76 6.02 23.36
C PHE A 341 10.43 4.73 22.91
N VAL A 342 10.50 3.76 23.84
CA VAL A 342 10.78 2.36 23.54
C VAL A 342 9.68 1.49 24.14
N ARG A 343 9.21 0.50 23.38
CA ARG A 343 8.18 -0.46 23.79
C ARG A 343 8.60 -1.88 23.45
N TRP A 344 8.54 -2.75 24.45
CA TRP A 344 8.79 -4.19 24.32
C TRP A 344 7.52 -4.99 24.63
N PHE A 345 7.14 -5.87 23.70
CA PHE A 345 6.04 -6.82 23.85
C PHE A 345 6.62 -8.24 24.06
N PRO A 346 6.82 -8.69 25.31
CA PRO A 346 7.50 -9.96 25.59
C PRO A 346 6.82 -11.21 25.02
N ARG A 347 5.48 -11.23 24.92
CA ARG A 347 4.74 -12.38 24.39
C ARG A 347 4.71 -12.36 22.87
N ALA A 348 4.47 -11.21 22.25
CA ALA A 348 4.54 -11.04 20.79
C ALA A 348 5.98 -11.15 20.27
N ARG A 349 6.97 -10.95 21.14
CA ARG A 349 8.40 -10.79 20.81
C ARG A 349 8.64 -9.64 19.83
N VAL A 350 7.89 -8.55 19.98
CA VAL A 350 7.96 -7.36 19.13
C VAL A 350 8.59 -6.20 19.89
N PHE A 351 9.59 -5.57 19.29
CA PHE A 351 10.24 -4.35 19.77
C PHE A 351 9.81 -3.17 18.89
N VAL A 352 9.48 -2.05 19.51
CA VAL A 352 9.14 -0.81 18.81
C VAL A 352 9.90 0.34 19.46
N ALA A 353 10.56 1.16 18.65
CA ALA A 353 11.20 2.38 19.13
C ALA A 353 10.87 3.57 18.22
N ALA A 354 10.57 4.70 18.84
CA ALA A 354 10.51 5.99 18.18
C ALA A 354 11.62 6.88 18.78
N THR A 355 12.50 7.40 17.94
CA THR A 355 13.43 8.49 18.30
C THR A 355 12.95 9.78 17.62
N ASP A 356 13.65 10.91 17.79
CA ASP A 356 13.31 12.15 17.07
C ASP A 356 13.49 12.06 15.54
N ARG A 357 14.11 10.98 15.05
CA ARG A 357 14.42 10.75 13.64
C ARG A 357 13.84 9.46 13.09
N HIS A 358 13.85 8.40 13.89
CA HIS A 358 13.59 7.05 13.40
C HIS A 358 12.34 6.45 14.04
N TYR A 359 11.57 5.70 13.25
CA TYR A 359 10.58 4.76 13.76
C TYR A 359 10.99 3.35 13.36
N VAL A 360 11.24 2.49 14.34
CA VAL A 360 11.75 1.13 14.16
C VAL A 360 10.79 0.13 14.77
N VAL A 361 10.44 -0.91 14.01
CA VAL A 361 9.63 -2.04 14.49
C VAL A 361 10.35 -3.33 14.12
N ALA A 362 10.58 -4.21 15.10
CA ALA A 362 11.33 -5.45 14.93
C ALA A 362 10.60 -6.64 15.56
N HIS A 363 10.66 -7.80 14.90
CA HIS A 363 10.11 -9.06 15.41
C HIS A 363 11.27 -10.01 15.77
N LEU A 364 11.56 -10.11 17.07
CA LEU A 364 12.74 -10.80 17.58
C LEU A 364 12.60 -12.33 17.47
N ALA A 365 11.41 -12.90 17.64
CA ALA A 365 11.20 -14.33 17.37
C ALA A 365 11.50 -14.70 15.91
N LYS A 366 11.45 -13.71 15.01
CA LYS A 366 11.73 -13.83 13.58
C LYS A 366 13.17 -13.43 13.23
N GLY A 367 14.11 -13.79 14.10
CA GLY A 367 15.54 -13.48 13.95
C GLY A 367 15.88 -11.99 13.97
N GLY A 368 14.99 -11.15 14.53
CA GLY A 368 15.16 -9.70 14.55
C GLY A 368 14.91 -9.03 13.20
N ALA A 369 14.06 -9.63 12.35
CA ALA A 369 13.54 -8.95 11.17
C ALA A 369 12.92 -7.61 11.56
N LEU A 370 13.23 -6.53 10.84
CA LEU A 370 12.84 -5.19 11.22
C LEU A 370 12.53 -4.30 10.02
N ARG A 371 11.76 -3.24 10.30
CA ARG A 371 11.55 -2.12 9.39
C ARG A 371 11.90 -0.82 10.09
N ALA A 372 12.53 0.09 9.37
CA ALA A 372 12.87 1.41 9.88
C ALA A 372 12.47 2.53 8.91
N PHE A 373 12.04 3.65 9.47
CA PHE A 373 11.50 4.79 8.73
C PHE A 373 12.07 6.11 9.26
N ASP A 374 12.25 7.08 8.36
CA ASP A 374 12.51 8.47 8.70
C ASP A 374 11.18 9.12 9.07
N ARG A 375 11.06 9.55 10.32
CA ARG A 375 9.84 10.16 10.86
C ARG A 375 9.56 11.54 10.31
N ARG A 376 10.62 12.30 9.98
CA ARG A 376 10.50 13.69 9.50
C ARG A 376 10.13 13.72 8.03
N ALA A 377 10.79 12.87 7.23
CA ALA A 377 10.51 12.74 5.81
C ALA A 377 9.31 11.81 5.50
N GLY A 378 8.86 11.00 6.46
CA GLY A 378 7.76 10.06 6.28
C GLY A 378 8.08 8.99 5.23
N ARG A 379 9.34 8.55 5.13
CA ARG A 379 9.80 7.60 4.10
C ARG A 379 10.49 6.37 4.72
N PRO A 380 10.35 5.18 4.11
CA PRO A 380 11.12 4.01 4.52
C PRO A 380 12.63 4.24 4.37
N LEU A 381 13.40 3.69 5.31
CA LEU A 381 14.86 3.71 5.32
C LEU A 381 15.44 2.32 5.11
N LEU A 382 14.85 1.32 5.76
CA LEU A 382 15.36 -0.04 5.75
C LEU A 382 14.21 -1.04 5.87
N ASN A 383 14.22 -2.03 4.98
CA ASN A 383 13.51 -3.29 5.16
C ASN A 383 14.56 -4.38 5.36
N ASP A 384 14.54 -5.03 6.51
CA ASP A 384 15.57 -5.98 6.88
C ASP A 384 14.96 -7.29 7.35
N GLY A 385 14.90 -8.25 6.44
CA GLY A 385 14.48 -9.61 6.70
C GLY A 385 15.51 -10.45 7.42
N GLY A 386 16.61 -9.93 7.93
CA GLY A 386 17.62 -10.77 8.57
C GLY A 386 18.48 -11.55 7.59
N LEU A 387 19.00 -12.70 8.04
CA LEU A 387 19.93 -13.51 7.27
C LEU A 387 19.19 -14.39 6.26
N LEU A 388 19.73 -14.44 5.05
CA LEU A 388 19.32 -15.34 3.97
C LEU A 388 20.57 -15.89 3.29
N GLY A 389 20.62 -17.21 3.09
CA GLY A 389 21.72 -17.82 2.37
C GLY A 389 21.34 -19.16 1.76
N ARG A 390 22.32 -19.76 1.08
CA ARG A 390 22.19 -21.07 0.46
C ARG A 390 23.39 -21.92 0.84
N LEU A 391 23.13 -23.18 1.16
CA LEU A 391 24.14 -24.18 1.45
C LEU A 391 24.67 -24.80 0.14
N THR A 392 25.85 -25.42 0.18
CA THR A 392 26.44 -26.10 -1.00
C THR A 392 25.58 -27.28 -1.50
N ASP A 393 24.73 -27.86 -0.65
CA ASP A 393 23.75 -28.88 -1.02
C ASP A 393 22.45 -28.33 -1.64
N GLY A 394 22.36 -27.01 -1.84
CA GLY A 394 21.24 -26.32 -2.48
C GLY A 394 20.10 -25.91 -1.53
N ARG A 395 20.14 -26.29 -0.25
CA ARG A 395 19.13 -25.83 0.72
C ARG A 395 19.26 -24.32 0.96
N VAL A 396 18.13 -23.62 0.92
CA VAL A 396 18.03 -22.21 1.34
C VAL A 396 17.86 -22.15 2.85
N VAL A 397 18.56 -21.24 3.52
CA VAL A 397 18.53 -21.06 4.98
C VAL A 397 18.25 -19.61 5.37
N THR A 398 17.58 -19.39 6.50
CA THR A 398 17.22 -18.05 6.95
C THR A 398 17.09 -17.93 8.47
N SER A 399 17.26 -16.72 9.01
CA SER A 399 16.90 -16.39 10.40
C SER A 399 15.43 -15.99 10.57
N GLN A 400 14.68 -15.79 9.48
CA GLN A 400 13.28 -15.32 9.49
C GLN A 400 12.25 -16.35 9.93
N TRP A 401 12.65 -17.58 10.23
CA TRP A 401 11.69 -18.54 10.77
C TRP A 401 11.31 -18.07 12.18
N VAL A 402 10.01 -17.97 12.47
CA VAL A 402 9.56 -17.64 13.82
C VAL A 402 9.90 -18.83 14.73
N ASP A 403 10.89 -18.65 15.60
CA ASP A 403 11.31 -19.68 16.54
C ASP A 403 11.19 -19.16 17.99
N PRO A 404 10.32 -19.76 18.83
CA PRO A 404 10.22 -19.40 20.24
C PRO A 404 11.50 -19.72 21.04
N GLU A 405 12.41 -20.56 20.51
CA GLU A 405 13.70 -20.87 21.14
C GLU A 405 14.75 -19.77 20.94
N HIS A 406 14.48 -18.76 20.09
CA HIS A 406 15.34 -17.59 19.97
C HIS A 406 15.45 -16.85 21.31
N ARG A 407 16.68 -16.60 21.76
CA ARG A 407 16.95 -15.84 22.97
C ARG A 407 16.81 -14.36 22.64
N CYS A 408 15.80 -13.71 23.22
CA CYS A 408 15.46 -12.33 22.94
C CYS A 408 15.59 -11.51 24.23
N ALA A 409 16.30 -10.38 24.17
CA ALA A 409 16.38 -9.38 25.23
C ALA A 409 16.17 -7.99 24.62
N ALA A 410 15.45 -7.13 25.31
CA ALA A 410 15.22 -5.76 24.88
C ALA A 410 15.11 -4.82 26.09
N ASP A 411 15.62 -3.62 25.94
CA ASP A 411 15.58 -2.54 26.93
C ASP A 411 15.46 -1.17 26.23
N GLU A 412 15.62 -0.08 26.99
CA GLU A 412 15.54 1.29 26.45
C GLU A 412 16.64 1.64 25.43
N ARG A 413 17.72 0.87 25.38
CA ARG A 413 18.87 1.10 24.49
C ARG A 413 18.83 0.24 23.23
N GLY A 414 17.84 -0.63 23.08
CA GLY A 414 17.64 -1.44 21.89
C GLY A 414 17.33 -2.90 22.21
N PHE A 415 17.81 -3.81 21.36
CA PHE A 415 17.55 -5.24 21.54
C PHE A 415 18.72 -6.12 21.11
N GLU A 416 18.69 -7.35 21.61
CA GLU A 416 19.53 -8.44 21.15
C GLU A 416 18.69 -9.70 20.93
N VAL A 417 18.94 -10.38 19.83
CA VAL A 417 18.39 -11.70 19.53
C VAL A 417 19.50 -12.65 19.08
N SER A 418 19.47 -13.89 19.57
CA SER A 418 20.36 -14.95 19.09
C SER A 418 19.64 -16.27 18.91
N GLY A 419 20.13 -17.06 17.96
CA GLY A 419 19.44 -18.27 17.51
C GLY A 419 20.23 -19.07 16.49
N THR A 420 19.50 -19.93 15.78
CA THR A 420 20.03 -20.82 14.74
C THR A 420 19.27 -20.57 13.44
N LEU A 421 19.95 -20.58 12.28
CA LEU A 421 19.26 -20.47 11.00
C LEU A 421 18.45 -21.73 10.73
N HIS A 422 17.33 -21.58 10.02
CA HIS A 422 16.47 -22.69 9.60
C HIS A 422 16.51 -22.90 8.10
N ALA A 423 16.48 -24.16 7.67
CA ALA A 423 16.27 -24.51 6.28
C ALA A 423 14.83 -24.19 5.85
N VAL A 424 14.70 -23.35 4.82
CA VAL A 424 13.42 -23.01 4.22
C VAL A 424 12.91 -24.24 3.46
N PRO A 425 11.63 -24.65 3.64
CA PRO A 425 11.02 -25.73 2.87
C PRO A 425 10.75 -25.28 1.42
N THR A 426 11.80 -25.00 0.64
CA THR A 426 11.74 -24.64 -0.78
C THR A 426 12.04 -25.87 -1.64
N GLY A 427 11.40 -25.97 -2.82
CA GLY A 427 11.87 -26.88 -3.89
C GLY A 427 10.99 -28.07 -4.27
N LYS A 428 9.73 -28.20 -3.80
CA LYS A 428 8.83 -29.24 -4.30
C LYS A 428 7.71 -28.66 -5.18
N LEU A 429 8.07 -28.30 -6.41
CA LEU A 429 7.07 -28.12 -7.46
C LEU A 429 6.37 -29.46 -7.70
N PHE A 430 5.06 -29.38 -7.91
CA PHE A 430 4.27 -30.51 -8.37
C PHE A 430 4.56 -30.73 -9.85
N SER A 431 5.20 -31.86 -10.17
CA SER A 431 5.27 -32.33 -11.55
C SER A 431 3.92 -32.94 -11.97
N PRO A 432 3.65 -33.12 -13.27
CA PRO A 432 2.44 -33.80 -13.73
C PRO A 432 2.21 -35.16 -13.05
N LEU A 433 3.26 -35.97 -12.87
CA LEU A 433 3.16 -37.25 -12.15
C LEU A 433 2.75 -37.07 -10.68
N LYS A 434 3.36 -36.10 -9.97
CA LYS A 434 2.98 -35.82 -8.57
C LYS A 434 1.52 -35.35 -8.49
N GLN A 435 1.05 -34.57 -9.47
CA GLN A 435 -0.36 -34.18 -9.55
C GLN A 435 -1.27 -35.38 -9.77
N ILE A 436 -0.94 -36.28 -10.71
CA ILE A 436 -1.72 -37.49 -10.95
C ILE A 436 -1.82 -38.32 -9.66
N VAL A 437 -0.70 -38.59 -8.99
CA VAL A 437 -0.71 -39.36 -7.74
C VAL A 437 -1.55 -38.68 -6.65
N PHE A 438 -1.36 -37.37 -6.47
CA PHE A 438 -2.13 -36.60 -5.49
C PHE A 438 -3.63 -36.63 -5.80
N ARG A 439 -4.01 -36.44 -7.07
CA ARG A 439 -5.41 -36.51 -7.52
C ARG A 439 -6.00 -37.90 -7.37
N SER A 440 -5.28 -38.95 -7.75
CA SER A 440 -5.73 -40.34 -7.55
C SER A 440 -5.94 -40.65 -6.07
N ALA A 441 -5.09 -40.16 -5.18
CA ALA A 441 -5.26 -40.31 -3.73
C ALA A 441 -6.50 -39.55 -3.23
N LEU A 442 -6.71 -38.31 -3.67
CA LEU A 442 -7.89 -37.52 -3.30
C LEU A 442 -9.19 -38.15 -3.81
N LEU A 443 -9.22 -38.63 -5.04
CA LEU A 443 -10.41 -39.29 -5.60
C LEU A 443 -10.66 -40.66 -4.95
N GLY A 444 -9.62 -41.42 -4.66
CA GLY A 444 -9.73 -42.77 -4.09
C GLY A 444 -9.99 -42.81 -2.58
N LEU A 445 -9.50 -41.81 -1.82
CA LEU A 445 -9.52 -41.81 -0.35
C LEU A 445 -10.12 -40.53 0.26
N GLY A 446 -10.15 -39.42 -0.49
CA GLY A 446 -10.60 -38.11 -0.01
C GLY A 446 -12.10 -38.04 0.32
N TRP A 447 -12.90 -38.97 -0.20
CA TRP A 447 -14.32 -39.07 0.16
C TRP A 447 -14.54 -39.50 1.61
N HIS A 448 -13.56 -40.17 2.25
CA HIS A 448 -13.63 -40.61 3.64
C HIS A 448 -13.02 -39.56 4.60
N PRO A 449 -13.84 -38.80 5.37
CA PRO A 449 -13.39 -37.62 6.10
C PRO A 449 -12.23 -37.88 7.06
N SER A 450 -12.29 -38.96 7.85
CA SER A 450 -11.27 -39.27 8.86
C SER A 450 -9.89 -39.59 8.26
N LEU A 451 -9.85 -40.18 7.07
CA LEU A 451 -8.62 -40.58 6.40
C LEU A 451 -8.00 -39.40 5.66
N ALA A 452 -8.82 -38.59 4.99
CA ALA A 452 -8.41 -37.33 4.38
C ALA A 452 -7.79 -36.40 5.43
N HIS A 453 -8.43 -36.29 6.59
CA HIS A 453 -7.95 -35.48 7.71
C HIS A 453 -6.60 -35.97 8.26
N TRP A 454 -6.44 -37.29 8.48
CA TRP A 454 -5.16 -37.86 8.90
C TRP A 454 -4.02 -37.55 7.91
N LEU A 455 -4.30 -37.70 6.60
CA LEU A 455 -3.33 -37.42 5.55
C LEU A 455 -2.94 -35.92 5.50
N LYS A 456 -3.91 -35.01 5.59
CA LYS A 456 -3.68 -33.56 5.64
C LYS A 456 -2.80 -33.15 6.82
N GLY A 457 -3.11 -33.65 8.03
CA GLY A 457 -2.32 -33.36 9.22
C GLY A 457 -0.85 -33.81 9.10
N GLY A 458 -0.60 -34.97 8.48
CA GLY A 458 0.75 -35.46 8.18
C GLY A 458 1.52 -34.56 7.20
N ILE A 459 0.88 -34.18 6.09
CA ILE A 459 1.46 -33.31 5.06
C ILE A 459 1.77 -31.92 5.62
N ARG A 460 0.84 -31.32 6.36
CA ARG A 460 0.96 -29.98 6.95
C ARG A 460 2.14 -29.87 7.91
N ARG A 461 2.30 -30.83 8.83
CA ARG A 461 3.45 -30.88 9.76
C ARG A 461 4.78 -30.96 9.02
N SER A 462 4.84 -31.75 7.95
CA SER A 462 6.07 -31.93 7.17
C SER A 462 6.43 -30.73 6.29
N LEU A 463 5.43 -30.10 5.64
CA LEU A 463 5.66 -29.08 4.61
C LEU A 463 5.57 -27.62 5.11
N MET A 464 4.75 -27.33 6.13
CA MET A 464 4.39 -25.95 6.49
C MET A 464 4.87 -25.52 7.89
N LEU A 465 4.82 -26.42 8.88
CA LEU A 465 5.02 -26.06 10.31
C LEU A 465 6.35 -26.54 10.92
N GLY A 466 7.05 -27.47 10.27
CA GLY A 466 8.26 -28.06 10.83
C GLY A 466 9.47 -27.12 10.83
N ARG A 467 10.00 -26.82 12.03
CA ARG A 467 11.32 -26.18 12.22
C ARG A 467 12.44 -27.10 11.72
N ARG A 468 13.42 -26.52 11.03
CA ARG A 468 14.55 -27.27 10.44
C ARG A 468 15.88 -26.57 10.75
N PRO A 469 16.33 -26.58 12.02
CA PRO A 469 17.56 -25.89 12.39
C PRO A 469 18.75 -26.45 11.61
N VAL A 470 19.66 -25.55 11.22
CA VAL A 470 20.91 -25.86 10.51
C VAL A 470 22.07 -25.42 11.39
N PRO A 471 23.26 -26.07 11.38
CA PRO A 471 24.40 -25.71 12.25
C PRO A 471 25.08 -24.35 11.93
N LEU A 472 24.29 -23.28 11.81
CA LEU A 472 24.67 -21.89 11.63
C LEU A 472 23.95 -21.08 12.70
N ALA A 473 24.72 -20.56 13.67
CA ALA A 473 24.19 -19.68 14.70
C ALA A 473 24.30 -18.22 14.26
N PHE A 474 23.36 -17.41 14.71
CA PHE A 474 23.39 -15.96 14.51
C PHE A 474 23.17 -15.21 15.81
N ARG A 475 23.66 -13.97 15.84
CA ARG A 475 23.33 -12.97 16.85
C ARG A 475 23.10 -11.65 16.13
N ARG A 476 22.00 -10.97 16.45
CA ARG A 476 21.67 -9.64 15.94
C ARG A 476 21.45 -8.71 17.12
N ARG A 477 22.07 -7.54 17.07
CA ARG A 477 21.91 -6.49 18.07
C ARG A 477 21.56 -5.17 17.39
N LEU A 478 20.57 -4.47 17.93
CA LEU A 478 20.26 -3.10 17.58
C LEU A 478 20.58 -2.21 18.79
N GLU A 479 21.35 -1.16 18.57
CA GLU A 479 21.69 -0.15 19.58
C GLU A 479 21.09 1.20 19.19
N ILE A 480 20.46 1.87 20.15
CA ILE A 480 19.98 3.24 20.05
C ILE A 480 20.88 4.11 20.92
N ASP A 481 21.57 5.08 20.31
CA ASP A 481 22.44 6.00 21.04
C ASP A 481 21.66 7.16 21.70
N THR A 482 22.36 7.96 22.51
CA THR A 482 21.75 9.09 23.24
C THR A 482 21.28 10.23 22.32
N ALA A 483 21.77 10.29 21.09
CA ALA A 483 21.33 11.25 20.06
C ALA A 483 20.17 10.70 19.20
N GLY A 484 19.70 9.48 19.48
CA GLY A 484 18.63 8.80 18.75
C GLY A 484 19.09 8.15 17.43
N GLY A 485 20.40 8.01 17.24
CA GLY A 485 21.00 7.26 16.15
C GLY A 485 20.88 5.75 16.37
N VAL A 486 20.82 4.99 15.28
CA VAL A 486 20.51 3.56 15.32
C VAL A 486 21.54 2.75 14.54
N ALA A 487 22.18 1.80 15.22
CA ALA A 487 23.12 0.86 14.62
C ALA A 487 22.63 -0.59 14.77
N ILE A 488 22.89 -1.39 13.75
CA ILE A 488 22.56 -2.81 13.69
C ILE A 488 23.87 -3.58 13.51
N GLU A 489 24.13 -4.56 14.38
CA GLU A 489 25.24 -5.49 14.27
C GLU A 489 24.73 -6.91 14.13
N ASP A 490 25.19 -7.59 13.08
CA ASP A 490 24.89 -8.98 12.78
C ASP A 490 26.17 -9.82 12.91
N GLU A 491 26.09 -10.92 13.65
CA GLU A 491 27.12 -11.94 13.73
C GLU A 491 26.57 -13.28 13.24
N VAL A 492 27.38 -14.03 12.48
CA VAL A 492 27.06 -15.39 12.02
C VAL A 492 28.27 -16.30 12.15
N ARG A 493 28.04 -17.52 12.64
CA ARG A 493 29.10 -18.52 12.82
C ARG A 493 28.59 -19.93 12.60
N ARG A 494 29.49 -20.82 12.19
CA ARG A 494 29.22 -22.26 12.13
C ARG A 494 29.25 -22.87 13.53
N THR A 495 28.32 -23.78 13.79
CA THR A 495 28.26 -24.59 15.03
C THR A 495 28.40 -26.09 14.77
N GLY A 496 28.54 -26.50 13.51
CA GLY A 496 28.70 -27.90 13.11
C GLY A 496 29.06 -28.08 11.64
N PRO A 497 28.94 -29.32 11.10
CA PRO A 497 29.32 -29.64 9.73
C PRO A 497 28.28 -29.13 8.73
N VAL A 498 28.55 -27.99 8.10
CA VAL A 498 27.74 -27.38 7.05
C VAL A 498 28.61 -26.44 6.22
N GLU A 499 28.39 -26.38 4.92
CA GLU A 499 29.08 -25.44 4.04
C GLU A 499 28.09 -24.46 3.41
N VAL A 500 28.43 -23.17 3.49
CA VAL A 500 27.65 -22.06 2.95
C VAL A 500 28.18 -21.72 1.56
N ALA A 501 27.29 -21.64 0.58
CA ALA A 501 27.61 -21.24 -0.79
C ALA A 501 27.52 -19.72 -0.98
N ASP A 502 26.47 -19.12 -0.41
CA ASP A 502 26.25 -17.67 -0.40
C ASP A 502 25.45 -17.26 0.84
N LEU A 503 25.66 -16.02 1.27
CA LEU A 503 25.00 -15.43 2.43
C LEU A 503 24.78 -13.94 2.20
N SER A 504 23.67 -13.45 2.73
CA SER A 504 23.30 -12.04 2.72
C SER A 504 22.52 -11.69 3.98
N VAL A 505 22.47 -10.40 4.32
CA VAL A 505 21.66 -9.86 5.41
C VAL A 505 20.91 -8.62 4.95
N GLY A 506 19.64 -8.52 5.33
CA GLY A 506 18.74 -7.43 4.95
C GLY A 506 17.80 -7.78 3.80
N ASP A 507 17.09 -6.77 3.29
CA ASP A 507 16.05 -6.86 2.25
C ASP A 507 14.85 -7.76 2.64
N GLU A 508 13.79 -7.71 1.84
CA GLU A 508 12.60 -8.53 2.06
C GLU A 508 12.75 -9.92 1.46
N PHE A 509 12.47 -10.93 2.29
CA PHE A 509 12.35 -12.31 1.87
C PHE A 509 11.18 -12.95 2.59
N TYR A 510 10.51 -13.90 1.92
CA TYR A 510 9.27 -14.50 2.40
C TYR A 510 9.47 -16.01 2.59
N VAL A 511 9.60 -16.43 3.84
CA VAL A 511 9.82 -17.84 4.23
C VAL A 511 8.64 -18.74 3.88
N ARG A 512 7.42 -18.22 4.05
CA ARG A 512 6.16 -18.90 3.76
C ARG A 512 5.42 -18.13 2.68
N TYR A 513 5.07 -18.83 1.62
CA TYR A 513 4.17 -18.30 0.59
C TYR A 513 2.74 -18.52 1.07
N VAL A 514 2.16 -17.46 1.63
CA VAL A 514 0.72 -17.41 1.93
C VAL A 514 0.04 -16.52 0.90
N PRO A 515 -1.24 -16.72 0.60
CA PRO A 515 -1.84 -16.03 -0.54
C PRO A 515 -1.98 -14.51 -0.38
N GLN A 516 -1.96 -14.00 0.86
CA GLN A 516 -2.08 -12.58 1.18
C GLN A 516 -0.70 -11.89 1.41
N SER A 517 0.40 -12.55 1.06
CA SER A 517 1.76 -11.97 1.10
C SER A 517 2.28 -11.68 -0.31
N ARG A 518 3.43 -10.99 -0.40
CA ARG A 518 4.14 -10.68 -1.67
C ARG A 518 3.38 -9.86 -2.72
N TYR A 519 2.41 -9.06 -2.28
CA TYR A 519 1.88 -8.02 -3.15
C TYR A 519 2.87 -6.87 -3.19
N PHE A 520 3.11 -6.33 -4.38
CA PHE A 520 4.04 -5.22 -4.54
C PHE A 520 3.65 -4.05 -3.63
N GLN A 521 4.61 -3.56 -2.89
CA GLN A 521 4.53 -2.32 -2.15
C GLN A 521 5.69 -1.39 -2.52
N PRO A 522 5.47 -0.08 -2.65
CA PRO A 522 6.53 0.85 -3.04
C PRO A 522 7.79 0.80 -2.16
N HIS A 523 7.67 0.42 -0.89
CA HIS A 523 8.81 0.30 0.03
C HIS A 523 9.76 -0.86 -0.31
N GLU A 524 9.35 -1.86 -1.09
CA GLU A 524 10.23 -2.93 -1.56
C GLU A 524 11.37 -2.42 -2.47
N LEU A 525 11.25 -1.19 -2.98
CA LEU A 525 12.28 -0.55 -3.80
C LEU A 525 13.37 0.16 -2.97
N VAL A 526 13.36 -0.01 -1.65
CA VAL A 526 14.20 0.78 -0.72
C VAL A 526 15.31 -0.09 -0.18
N GLY A 527 16.55 0.34 -0.41
CA GLY A 527 17.75 -0.36 0.03
C GLY A 527 18.03 -1.61 -0.80
N GLY A 528 18.91 -2.45 -0.27
CA GLY A 528 19.23 -3.76 -0.82
C GLY A 528 19.97 -4.59 0.23
N PRO A 529 20.13 -5.89 0.02
CA PRO A 529 20.80 -6.73 1.01
C PRO A 529 22.30 -6.43 1.02
N HIS A 530 22.91 -6.53 2.19
CA HIS A 530 24.36 -6.66 2.29
C HIS A 530 24.75 -8.10 1.93
N VAL A 531 25.46 -8.27 0.81
CA VAL A 531 25.90 -9.57 0.32
C VAL A 531 27.33 -9.83 0.79
N PHE A 532 27.55 -10.93 1.51
CA PHE A 532 28.89 -11.34 1.94
C PHE A 532 29.67 -11.90 0.74
N GLY A 533 30.88 -11.39 0.51
CA GLY A 533 31.70 -11.76 -0.63
C GLY A 533 32.26 -13.20 -0.53
N PRO A 534 32.76 -13.78 -1.64
CA PRO A 534 33.30 -15.14 -1.65
C PRO A 534 34.41 -15.40 -0.61
N ALA A 535 35.25 -14.40 -0.34
CA ALA A 535 36.31 -14.50 0.67
C ALA A 535 35.74 -14.58 2.10
N GLU A 536 34.67 -13.84 2.39
CA GLU A 536 34.00 -13.87 3.69
C GLU A 536 33.27 -15.20 3.89
N VAL A 537 32.57 -15.69 2.86
CA VAL A 537 31.95 -17.02 2.88
C VAL A 537 33.00 -18.12 3.08
N ALA A 538 34.17 -18.03 2.44
CA ALA A 538 35.27 -18.96 2.66
C ALA A 538 35.79 -18.94 4.11
N ARG A 539 35.91 -17.75 4.72
CA ARG A 539 36.28 -17.59 6.13
C ARG A 539 35.23 -18.17 7.08
N LEU A 540 33.95 -17.95 6.81
CA LEU A 540 32.85 -18.59 7.56
C LEU A 540 32.95 -20.12 7.46
N ASN A 541 33.21 -20.64 6.26
CA ASN A 541 33.42 -22.07 6.04
C ASN A 541 34.71 -22.59 6.70
N ALA A 542 35.73 -21.76 6.92
CA ALA A 542 36.91 -22.10 7.71
C ALA A 542 36.66 -22.08 9.24
N GLY A 543 35.47 -21.66 9.69
CA GLY A 543 35.07 -21.63 11.10
C GLY A 543 35.16 -20.24 11.76
N GLU A 544 35.50 -19.19 11.00
CA GLU A 544 35.48 -17.83 11.51
C GLU A 544 34.05 -17.30 11.72
N THR A 545 33.91 -16.33 12.62
CA THR A 545 32.66 -15.59 12.80
C THR A 545 32.67 -14.37 11.89
N LEU A 546 31.66 -14.22 11.03
CA LEU A 546 31.47 -13.00 10.25
C LEU A 546 30.68 -11.98 11.05
N ARG A 547 31.02 -10.71 10.86
CA ARG A 547 30.37 -9.56 11.50
C ARG A 547 30.02 -8.52 10.44
N CYS A 548 28.82 -7.98 10.49
CA CYS A 548 28.38 -6.85 9.67
C CYS A 548 27.76 -5.80 10.57
N ARG A 549 28.26 -4.55 10.52
CA ARG A 549 27.68 -3.42 11.24
C ARG A 549 27.15 -2.40 10.24
N ARG A 550 25.90 -1.98 10.41
CA ARG A 550 25.19 -1.01 9.56
C ARG A 550 24.58 0.08 10.44
N SER A 551 24.48 1.30 9.94
CA SER A 551 23.85 2.43 10.62
C SER A 551 22.67 2.93 9.79
N LEU A 552 21.55 3.29 10.44
CA LEU A 552 20.40 3.82 9.73
C LEU A 552 20.67 5.18 9.09
N GLU A 553 21.64 5.93 9.59
CA GLU A 553 22.10 7.19 8.99
C GLU A 553 22.74 6.95 7.62
N ASP A 554 23.55 5.91 7.49
CA ASP A 554 24.15 5.49 6.21
C ASP A 554 23.07 5.00 5.25
N GLU A 555 22.12 4.19 5.75
CA GLU A 555 20.95 3.74 4.96
C GLU A 555 20.09 4.93 4.51
N ALA A 556 19.92 5.96 5.35
CA ALA A 556 19.18 7.17 4.99
C ALA A 556 19.87 7.99 3.89
N CYS A 557 21.21 8.02 3.91
CA CYS A 557 22.03 8.61 2.86
C CYS A 557 21.90 7.81 1.56
N ALA A 558 22.01 6.48 1.63
CA ALA A 558 21.86 5.58 0.49
C ALA A 558 20.44 5.64 -0.10
N ALA A 559 19.39 5.62 0.72
CA ALA A 559 18.01 5.76 0.29
C ALA A 559 17.71 7.14 -0.33
N ALA A 560 18.32 8.21 0.19
CA ALA A 560 18.25 9.55 -0.43
C ALA A 560 18.95 9.62 -1.79
N ALA A 561 20.00 8.82 -1.99
CA ALA A 561 20.64 8.65 -3.28
C ALA A 561 19.77 7.79 -4.23
N ALA A 562 19.34 6.60 -3.81
CA ALA A 562 18.65 5.60 -4.63
C ALA A 562 17.23 5.99 -5.07
N GLY A 563 16.42 6.59 -4.19
CA GLY A 563 15.07 7.07 -4.55
C GLY A 563 15.08 8.25 -5.52
N GLY A 564 16.26 8.86 -5.74
CA GLY A 564 16.47 9.93 -6.68
C GLY A 564 17.24 9.52 -7.94
N THR A 565 18.05 8.45 -7.95
CA THR A 565 19.07 8.26 -8.99
C THR A 565 18.48 8.05 -10.38
N ALA A 566 17.62 7.06 -10.64
CA ALA A 566 17.23 6.78 -12.03
C ALA A 566 16.50 7.96 -12.72
N GLU A 567 15.53 8.60 -12.05
CA GLU A 567 14.76 9.70 -12.65
C GLU A 567 15.52 11.04 -12.58
N ARG A 568 16.29 11.32 -11.51
CA ARG A 568 17.19 12.49 -11.48
C ARG A 568 18.35 12.33 -12.45
N ASP A 569 18.82 11.12 -12.71
CA ASP A 569 19.84 10.83 -13.72
C ASP A 569 19.25 11.00 -15.11
N LEU A 570 17.98 10.61 -15.35
CA LEU A 570 17.27 10.93 -16.60
C LEU A 570 17.10 12.43 -16.79
N GLN A 571 16.61 13.17 -15.79
CA GLN A 571 16.48 14.63 -15.86
C GLN A 571 17.84 15.31 -16.04
N ARG A 572 18.83 14.97 -15.22
CA ARG A 572 20.20 15.50 -15.30
C ARG A 572 20.81 15.22 -16.66
N THR A 573 20.73 13.99 -17.15
CA THR A 573 21.21 13.62 -18.49
C THR A 573 20.48 14.41 -19.57
N TYR A 574 19.16 14.56 -19.48
CA TYR A 574 18.37 15.33 -20.44
C TYR A 574 18.80 16.80 -20.49
N TRP A 575 18.97 17.46 -19.34
CA TRP A 575 19.34 18.87 -19.28
C TRP A 575 20.83 19.13 -19.55
N GLU A 576 21.72 18.16 -19.27
CA GLU A 576 23.15 18.23 -19.63
C GLU A 576 23.45 17.81 -21.08
N SER A 577 22.53 17.14 -21.79
CA SER A 577 22.75 16.61 -23.15
C SER A 577 22.97 17.64 -24.27
N GLY A 578 22.97 18.95 -23.96
CA GLY A 578 23.35 19.99 -24.92
C GLY A 578 22.45 20.12 -26.16
N ARG A 579 21.21 19.63 -26.10
CA ARG A 579 20.26 19.66 -27.23
C ARG A 579 20.06 21.09 -27.77
N GLU A 580 19.99 21.19 -29.09
CA GLU A 580 19.71 22.45 -29.80
C GLU A 580 18.33 23.00 -29.40
N ARG A 581 18.34 24.22 -28.89
CA ARG A 581 17.15 24.98 -28.48
C ARG A 581 17.15 26.31 -29.23
N ARG A 582 15.97 26.88 -29.45
CA ARG A 582 15.87 28.17 -30.12
C ARG A 582 16.48 29.26 -29.26
N ARG A 583 17.20 30.17 -29.90
CA ARG A 583 17.79 31.34 -29.24
C ARG A 583 16.71 32.35 -28.85
N PRO A 584 16.94 33.19 -27.83
CA PRO A 584 15.94 34.14 -27.36
C PRO A 584 15.44 35.16 -28.40
N ASP A 585 16.26 35.43 -29.42
CA ASP A 585 15.99 36.33 -30.55
C ASP A 585 15.19 35.68 -31.69
N ASP A 586 14.89 34.37 -31.64
CA ASP A 586 14.02 33.73 -32.64
C ASP A 586 12.60 34.32 -32.54
N PRO A 587 11.99 34.77 -33.66
CA PRO A 587 10.64 35.35 -33.65
C PRO A 587 9.54 34.46 -33.05
N LEU A 588 9.72 33.13 -33.07
CA LEU A 588 8.79 32.22 -32.41
C LEU A 588 8.86 32.37 -30.89
N ILE A 589 10.05 32.56 -30.33
CA ILE A 589 10.22 32.80 -28.89
C ILE A 589 9.52 34.08 -28.48
N ALA A 590 9.61 35.15 -29.27
CA ALA A 590 8.85 36.38 -29.02
C ALA A 590 7.33 36.11 -28.96
N SER A 591 6.79 35.35 -29.92
CA SER A 591 5.37 34.95 -29.91
C SER A 591 4.97 34.08 -28.72
N PHE A 592 5.93 33.35 -28.15
CA PHE A 592 5.73 32.56 -26.95
C PHE A 592 5.79 33.41 -25.69
N VAL A 593 6.77 34.30 -25.54
CA VAL A 593 7.09 35.02 -24.29
C VAL A 593 6.28 36.30 -24.12
N GLU A 594 6.12 37.11 -25.16
CA GLU A 594 5.49 38.44 -25.04
C GLU A 594 4.07 38.42 -24.44
N PRO A 595 3.17 37.48 -24.78
CA PRO A 595 1.84 37.42 -24.16
C PRO A 595 1.90 37.18 -22.64
N LYS A 596 2.89 36.42 -22.18
CA LYS A 596 3.08 36.13 -20.75
C LYS A 596 3.61 37.34 -20.00
N LEU A 597 4.51 38.09 -20.63
CA LEU A 597 5.03 39.33 -20.05
C LEU A 597 4.01 40.46 -20.09
N ALA A 598 3.16 40.52 -21.12
CA ALA A 598 2.03 41.43 -21.14
C ALA A 598 1.07 41.14 -19.97
N TRP A 599 0.68 39.87 -19.79
CA TRP A 599 -0.14 39.44 -18.66
C TRP A 599 0.49 39.80 -17.30
N LEU A 600 1.80 39.58 -17.15
CA LEU A 600 2.58 39.92 -15.97
C LEU A 600 2.53 41.44 -15.67
N ARG A 601 2.81 42.28 -16.68
CA ARG A 601 2.85 43.75 -16.55
C ARG A 601 1.51 44.36 -16.16
N GLU A 602 0.40 43.74 -16.55
CA GLU A 602 -0.95 44.18 -16.19
C GLU A 602 -1.29 43.93 -14.72
N ARG A 603 -0.56 43.04 -14.04
CA ARG A 603 -0.91 42.53 -12.69
C ARG A 603 0.11 42.86 -11.62
N ILE A 604 1.36 43.08 -12.03
CA ILE A 604 2.47 43.32 -11.13
C ILE A 604 3.11 44.64 -11.49
N ASP A 605 3.03 45.58 -10.56
CA ASP A 605 3.79 46.82 -10.63
C ASP A 605 5.21 46.58 -10.11
N LEU A 606 6.19 46.77 -10.99
CA LEU A 606 7.62 46.59 -10.71
C LEU A 606 8.35 47.92 -10.89
N PRO A 607 9.17 48.33 -9.91
CA PRO A 607 10.12 49.42 -10.11
C PRO A 607 11.02 49.18 -11.33
N ARG A 608 11.44 50.25 -12.00
CA ARG A 608 12.32 50.15 -13.20
C ARG A 608 13.68 49.49 -12.91
N ASP A 609 14.09 49.47 -11.65
CA ASP A 609 15.32 48.88 -11.15
C ASP A 609 15.08 47.61 -10.30
N ALA A 610 13.88 47.02 -10.39
CA ALA A 610 13.52 45.79 -9.69
C ALA A 610 14.54 44.67 -9.97
N ARG A 611 15.03 44.04 -8.90
CA ARG A 611 15.93 42.89 -9.00
C ARG A 611 15.11 41.63 -9.25
N ILE A 612 15.37 40.98 -10.37
CA ILE A 612 14.61 39.80 -10.81
C ILE A 612 15.49 38.55 -10.70
N LEU A 613 14.91 37.45 -10.22
CA LEU A 613 15.50 36.12 -10.29
C LEU A 613 14.71 35.26 -11.28
N ASP A 614 15.38 34.68 -12.27
CA ASP A 614 14.83 33.64 -13.14
C ASP A 614 15.30 32.27 -12.63
N ALA A 615 14.43 31.56 -11.90
CA ALA A 615 14.73 30.30 -11.23
C ALA A 615 14.38 29.11 -12.14
N GLY A 616 15.40 28.40 -12.60
CA GLY A 616 15.29 27.43 -13.70
C GLY A 616 15.39 28.11 -15.08
N CYS A 617 16.34 29.02 -15.24
CA CYS A 617 16.45 29.90 -16.41
C CYS A 617 16.69 29.17 -17.74
N GLY A 618 17.11 27.90 -17.72
CA GLY A 618 17.36 27.10 -18.92
C GLY A 618 18.34 27.79 -19.87
N ASN A 619 18.01 27.82 -21.16
CA ASN A 619 18.81 28.53 -22.17
C ASN A 619 18.54 30.04 -22.23
N GLY A 620 17.81 30.60 -21.26
CA GLY A 620 17.72 32.03 -21.02
C GLY A 620 16.72 32.80 -21.86
N TYR A 621 15.76 32.12 -22.49
CA TYR A 621 14.79 32.83 -23.31
C TYR A 621 13.86 33.72 -22.48
N PHE A 622 13.45 33.37 -21.26
CA PHE A 622 12.70 34.31 -20.42
C PHE A 622 13.61 35.39 -19.86
N THR A 623 14.80 35.02 -19.36
CA THR A 623 15.79 35.96 -18.83
C THR A 623 16.07 37.12 -19.78
N TRP A 624 16.23 36.87 -21.09
CA TRP A 624 16.48 37.92 -22.10
C TRP A 624 15.36 38.97 -22.19
N TYR A 625 14.10 38.58 -21.97
CA TYR A 625 12.99 39.54 -21.97
C TYR A 625 12.77 40.16 -20.58
N LEU A 626 13.06 39.42 -19.49
CA LEU A 626 13.00 39.93 -18.12
C LEU A 626 14.04 41.02 -17.86
N GLU A 627 15.21 40.97 -18.52
CA GLU A 627 16.22 42.04 -18.47
C GLU A 627 15.69 43.41 -18.95
N ARG A 628 14.58 43.44 -19.71
CA ARG A 628 13.90 44.70 -20.09
C ARG A 628 13.05 45.30 -18.96
N LEU A 629 12.75 44.51 -17.93
CA LEU A 629 11.96 44.93 -16.76
C LEU A 629 12.87 45.36 -15.61
N GLY A 630 14.06 44.77 -15.50
CA GLY A 630 15.05 45.13 -14.49
C GLY A 630 16.26 44.19 -14.46
N PRO A 631 17.29 44.49 -13.64
CA PRO A 631 18.46 43.64 -13.49
C PRO A 631 18.08 42.20 -13.10
N THR A 632 18.41 41.24 -13.95
CA THR A 632 17.99 39.83 -13.80
C THR A 632 19.18 38.91 -13.52
N VAL A 633 19.01 37.99 -12.57
CA VAL A 633 19.94 36.89 -12.29
C VAL A 633 19.29 35.58 -12.74
N GLY A 634 19.97 34.79 -13.58
CA GLY A 634 19.52 33.46 -13.98
C GLY A 634 20.13 32.38 -13.09
N VAL A 635 19.30 31.43 -12.63
CA VAL A 635 19.75 30.23 -11.92
C VAL A 635 19.31 28.98 -12.66
N ASP A 636 20.23 28.05 -12.86
CA ASP A 636 19.92 26.68 -13.30
C ASP A 636 20.93 25.71 -12.69
N TYR A 637 20.53 24.46 -12.47
CA TYR A 637 21.46 23.46 -11.96
C TYR A 637 22.30 22.86 -13.09
N ALA A 638 21.78 22.84 -14.32
CA ALA A 638 22.40 22.20 -15.47
C ALA A 638 23.43 23.12 -16.10
N ARG A 639 24.70 22.69 -16.10
CA ARG A 639 25.81 23.50 -16.59
C ARG A 639 25.71 23.73 -18.10
N ALA A 640 25.23 22.75 -18.86
CA ALA A 640 24.99 22.91 -20.29
C ALA A 640 23.98 24.01 -20.61
N MET A 641 22.95 24.21 -19.79
CA MET A 641 21.94 25.26 -19.99
C MET A 641 22.55 26.64 -19.78
N LEU A 642 23.29 26.83 -18.68
CA LEU A 642 23.98 28.09 -18.40
C LEU A 642 25.03 28.44 -19.46
N ARG A 643 25.73 27.46 -20.04
CA ARG A 643 26.68 27.70 -21.14
C ARG A 643 26.00 28.20 -22.42
N ALA A 644 24.78 27.75 -22.69
CA ALA A 644 24.01 28.15 -23.86
C ALA A 644 23.23 29.46 -23.66
N HIS A 645 23.18 29.97 -22.43
CA HIS A 645 22.41 31.13 -22.03
C HIS A 645 23.18 32.44 -22.35
N PRO A 646 22.57 33.42 -23.05
CA PRO A 646 23.25 34.67 -23.43
C PRO A 646 23.38 35.72 -22.31
N GLY A 647 23.03 35.37 -21.08
CA GLY A 647 22.89 36.31 -19.96
C GLY A 647 24.22 36.53 -19.27
N LYS A 648 24.40 37.69 -18.62
CA LYS A 648 25.67 38.07 -18.00
C LYS A 648 25.81 37.63 -16.54
N THR A 649 24.71 37.49 -15.83
CA THR A 649 24.69 37.17 -14.39
C THR A 649 24.00 35.82 -14.17
N LEU A 650 24.79 34.76 -14.24
CA LEU A 650 24.32 33.38 -14.15
C LEU A 650 24.93 32.67 -12.95
N VAL A 651 24.11 31.92 -12.22
CA VAL A 651 24.53 31.17 -11.03
C VAL A 651 24.12 29.70 -11.19
N GLN A 652 25.10 28.80 -11.08
CA GLN A 652 24.81 27.37 -11.06
C GLN A 652 24.33 26.94 -9.68
N ALA A 653 23.03 26.66 -9.54
CA ALA A 653 22.44 26.22 -8.28
C ALA A 653 21.12 25.46 -8.49
N SER A 654 20.73 24.67 -7.49
CA SER A 654 19.39 24.05 -7.46
C SER A 654 18.35 25.07 -7.00
N ALA A 655 17.19 25.10 -7.67
CA ALA A 655 16.06 25.92 -7.24
C ALA A 655 15.48 25.50 -5.87
N ALA A 656 15.77 24.28 -5.42
CA ALA A 656 15.42 23.82 -4.08
C ALA A 656 16.33 24.37 -2.96
N ARG A 657 17.45 25.02 -3.33
CA ARG A 657 18.38 25.63 -2.38
C ARG A 657 19.12 26.80 -3.05
N LEU A 658 18.47 27.95 -3.07
CA LEU A 658 18.94 29.14 -3.77
C LEU A 658 20.04 29.84 -2.94
N PRO A 659 21.23 30.13 -3.51
CA PRO A 659 22.37 30.68 -2.78
C PRO A 659 22.26 32.19 -2.55
N PHE A 660 21.07 32.66 -2.18
CA PHE A 660 20.77 34.06 -1.94
C PHE A 660 20.14 34.24 -0.56
N ALA A 661 20.38 35.40 0.04
CA ALA A 661 19.74 35.77 1.29
C ALA A 661 18.21 35.85 1.13
N GLU A 662 17.49 35.75 2.24
CA GLU A 662 16.05 36.00 2.24
C GLU A 662 15.76 37.41 1.68
N ARG A 663 14.63 37.59 0.98
CA ARG A 663 14.17 38.91 0.49
C ARG A 663 15.24 39.64 -0.33
N SER A 664 15.92 38.94 -1.24
CA SER A 664 16.98 39.50 -2.09
C SER A 664 16.47 40.07 -3.42
N PHE A 665 15.35 39.54 -3.93
CA PHE A 665 14.78 39.88 -5.25
C PHE A 665 13.37 40.42 -5.14
N ASP A 666 13.03 41.41 -5.93
CA ASP A 666 11.68 42.01 -5.95
C ASP A 666 10.67 41.10 -6.66
N LEU A 667 11.13 40.36 -7.68
CA LEU A 667 10.38 39.33 -8.39
C LEU A 667 11.22 38.06 -8.53
N VAL A 668 10.62 36.91 -8.24
CA VAL A 668 11.13 35.59 -8.63
C VAL A 668 10.22 35.00 -9.69
N PHE A 669 10.75 34.78 -10.88
CA PHE A 669 10.06 34.18 -12.02
C PHE A 669 10.54 32.74 -12.19
N CYS A 670 9.62 31.82 -12.42
CA CYS A 670 9.89 30.40 -12.63
C CYS A 670 9.05 29.91 -13.80
N SER A 671 9.70 29.33 -14.82
CA SER A 671 9.01 28.82 -16.00
C SER A 671 9.46 27.43 -16.38
N ASN A 672 8.50 26.51 -16.52
CA ASN A 672 8.68 25.13 -16.98
C ASN A 672 9.74 24.38 -16.16
N LEU A 673 9.66 24.48 -14.83
CA LEU A 673 10.61 23.85 -13.91
C LEU A 673 9.91 22.93 -12.92
N LEU A 674 8.75 23.31 -12.39
CA LEU A 674 8.15 22.63 -11.24
C LEU A 674 7.74 21.19 -11.55
N HIS A 675 7.42 20.88 -12.81
CA HIS A 675 7.20 19.50 -13.23
C HIS A 675 8.47 18.66 -13.35
N HIS A 676 9.66 19.25 -13.30
CA HIS A 676 10.94 18.53 -13.32
C HIS A 676 11.54 18.27 -11.92
N VAL A 677 10.90 18.76 -10.85
CA VAL A 677 11.38 18.60 -9.47
C VAL A 677 10.55 17.59 -8.70
N ASP A 678 11.13 17.00 -7.65
CA ASP A 678 10.45 16.00 -6.80
C ASP A 678 9.44 16.64 -5.85
N ASP A 679 9.80 17.79 -5.27
CA ASP A 679 8.97 18.55 -4.34
C ASP A 679 8.79 20.00 -4.83
N PRO A 680 7.76 20.26 -5.65
CA PRO A 680 7.51 21.60 -6.16
C PRO A 680 7.07 22.58 -5.06
N VAL A 681 6.48 22.10 -3.95
CA VAL A 681 6.08 22.98 -2.83
C VAL A 681 7.31 23.52 -2.12
N ALA A 682 8.30 22.66 -1.83
CA ALA A 682 9.56 23.10 -1.23
C ALA A 682 10.33 24.07 -2.14
N VAL A 683 10.34 23.83 -3.46
CA VAL A 683 10.98 24.74 -4.43
C VAL A 683 10.28 26.10 -4.46
N VAL A 684 8.94 26.14 -4.47
CA VAL A 684 8.20 27.42 -4.42
C VAL A 684 8.38 28.12 -3.07
N ALA A 685 8.50 27.37 -1.97
CA ALA A 685 8.81 27.94 -0.65
C ALA A 685 10.20 28.59 -0.62
N GLU A 686 11.19 27.98 -1.27
CA GLU A 686 12.53 28.55 -1.43
C GLU A 686 12.54 29.79 -2.34
N MET A 687 11.74 29.80 -3.41
CA MET A 687 11.49 30.99 -4.24
C MET A 687 10.84 32.11 -3.43
N ARG A 688 9.84 31.78 -2.61
CA ARG A 688 9.20 32.73 -1.67
C ARG A 688 10.22 33.30 -0.70
N ARG A 689 11.13 32.48 -0.15
CA ARG A 689 12.16 32.91 0.80
C ARG A 689 13.03 34.01 0.19
N VAL A 690 13.54 33.82 -1.02
CA VAL A 690 14.42 34.83 -1.66
C VAL A 690 13.65 36.02 -2.27
N SER A 691 12.33 35.90 -2.46
CA SER A 691 11.47 36.98 -2.92
C SER A 691 11.14 37.98 -1.80
N ARG A 692 11.17 39.27 -2.14
CA ARG A 692 10.64 40.38 -1.33
C ARG A 692 9.14 40.47 -1.43
N ARG A 693 8.60 40.39 -2.65
CA ARG A 693 7.19 40.70 -2.91
C ARG A 693 6.53 39.67 -3.80
N TRP A 694 7.03 39.48 -5.02
CA TRP A 694 6.32 38.73 -6.05
C TRP A 694 6.99 37.41 -6.41
N VAL A 695 6.18 36.37 -6.62
CA VAL A 695 6.60 35.10 -7.20
C VAL A 695 5.65 34.78 -8.37
N VAL A 696 6.20 34.50 -9.54
CA VAL A 696 5.44 34.19 -10.75
C VAL A 696 5.83 32.82 -11.25
N LEU A 697 4.83 31.96 -11.42
CA LEU A 697 4.98 30.58 -11.85
C LEU A 697 4.34 30.41 -13.23
N HIS A 698 5.04 29.72 -14.13
CA HIS A 698 4.56 29.42 -15.48
C HIS A 698 4.83 27.95 -15.79
N GLU A 699 3.77 27.15 -15.89
CA GLU A 699 3.86 25.68 -15.99
C GLU A 699 2.95 25.13 -17.09
N PRO A 700 3.24 23.94 -17.64
CA PRO A 700 2.38 23.30 -18.63
C PRO A 700 0.99 23.01 -18.06
N ASN A 701 -0.04 23.09 -18.90
CA ASN A 701 -1.42 22.77 -18.54
C ASN A 701 -1.84 21.45 -19.18
N ARG A 702 -2.04 20.40 -18.37
CA ARG A 702 -2.43 19.07 -18.84
C ARG A 702 -3.75 19.04 -19.60
N ASN A 703 -4.63 20.03 -19.40
CA ASN A 703 -5.93 20.08 -20.07
C ASN A 703 -5.78 20.38 -21.57
N ASN A 704 -4.63 20.91 -22.01
CA ASN A 704 -4.32 21.02 -23.42
C ASN A 704 -4.00 19.64 -24.01
N PRO A 705 -4.67 19.19 -25.09
CA PRO A 705 -4.45 17.87 -25.68
C PRO A 705 -3.00 17.59 -26.13
N ALA A 706 -2.28 18.61 -26.62
CA ALA A 706 -0.90 18.45 -27.04
C ALA A 706 0.05 18.28 -25.84
N MET A 707 -0.22 18.97 -24.73
CA MET A 707 0.56 18.82 -23.49
C MET A 707 0.27 17.48 -22.80
N LEU A 708 -1.00 17.04 -22.80
CA LEU A 708 -1.37 15.68 -22.36
C LEU A 708 -0.61 14.62 -23.15
N ALA A 709 -0.64 14.69 -24.49
CA ALA A 709 0.06 13.75 -25.35
C ALA A 709 1.58 13.78 -25.11
N LEU A 710 2.17 14.96 -24.90
CA LEU A 710 3.60 15.11 -24.61
C LEU A 710 3.99 14.43 -23.30
N GLY A 711 3.23 14.65 -22.22
CA GLY A 711 3.48 14.04 -20.91
C GLY A 711 3.28 12.52 -20.92
N LEU A 712 2.36 12.00 -21.73
CA LEU A 712 2.19 10.54 -21.92
C LEU A 712 3.35 9.93 -22.73
N ALA A 713 3.84 10.64 -23.74
CA ALA A 713 4.82 10.12 -24.69
C ALA A 713 6.29 10.24 -24.24
N ARG A 714 6.61 11.15 -23.29
CA ARG A 714 7.99 11.40 -22.86
C ARG A 714 8.16 11.25 -21.36
N ASN A 715 9.12 10.41 -20.98
CA ASN A 715 9.40 10.12 -19.58
C ASN A 715 9.85 11.37 -18.82
N GLU A 716 10.64 12.23 -19.45
CA GLU A 716 11.17 13.45 -18.83
C GLU A 716 10.10 14.52 -18.61
N GLU A 717 8.97 14.43 -19.31
CA GLU A 717 7.85 15.37 -19.25
C GLU A 717 6.67 14.79 -18.45
N ARG A 718 6.73 13.52 -18.02
CA ARG A 718 5.58 12.76 -17.48
C ARG A 718 4.90 13.41 -16.28
N ARG A 719 5.66 14.11 -15.45
CA ARG A 719 5.14 14.83 -14.28
C ARG A 719 4.29 16.05 -14.64
N SER A 720 4.41 16.60 -15.86
CA SER A 720 3.53 17.66 -16.37
C SER A 720 2.05 17.25 -16.37
N LEU A 721 1.75 15.94 -16.41
CA LEU A 721 0.39 15.38 -16.32
C LEU A 721 -0.32 15.70 -14.99
N ARG A 722 0.42 16.14 -13.97
CA ARG A 722 -0.12 16.59 -12.69
C ARG A 722 -0.54 18.05 -12.70
N PHE A 723 -0.06 18.84 -13.66
CA PHE A 723 -0.21 20.30 -13.65
C PHE A 723 -1.51 20.73 -14.33
N THR A 724 -2.43 21.24 -13.51
CA THR A 724 -3.58 22.08 -13.90
C THR A 724 -3.44 23.44 -13.23
N ARG A 725 -4.31 24.39 -13.59
CA ARG A 725 -4.43 25.66 -12.88
C ARG A 725 -4.63 25.46 -11.37
N GLU A 726 -5.59 24.62 -10.99
CA GLU A 726 -5.96 24.37 -9.59
C GLU A 726 -4.85 23.64 -8.83
N HIS A 727 -4.06 22.81 -9.51
CA HIS A 727 -2.88 22.20 -8.89
C HIS A 727 -1.78 23.23 -8.62
N LEU A 728 -1.51 24.12 -9.57
CA LEU A 728 -0.51 25.17 -9.41
C LEU A 728 -0.90 26.17 -8.30
N GLU A 729 -2.17 26.56 -8.24
CA GLU A 729 -2.71 27.39 -7.14
C GLU A 729 -2.51 26.73 -5.77
N ARG A 730 -2.79 25.42 -5.65
CA ARG A 730 -2.56 24.67 -4.41
C ARG A 730 -1.09 24.60 -4.03
N ILE A 731 -0.18 24.39 -4.98
CA ILE A 731 1.28 24.40 -4.72
C ILE A 731 1.69 25.77 -4.15
N ALA A 732 1.25 26.87 -4.77
CA ALA A 732 1.56 28.22 -4.32
C ALA A 732 1.04 28.48 -2.89
N GLN A 733 -0.20 28.09 -2.61
CA GLN A 733 -0.82 28.24 -1.28
C GLN A 733 -0.07 27.44 -0.20
N LEU A 734 0.24 26.17 -0.48
CA LEU A 734 0.99 25.31 0.46
C LEU A 734 2.41 25.84 0.71
N ALA A 735 3.02 26.51 -0.26
CA ALA A 735 4.31 27.18 -0.12
C ALA A 735 4.24 28.53 0.63
N GLY A 736 3.06 28.95 1.07
CA GLY A 736 2.85 30.19 1.82
C GLY A 736 2.78 31.45 0.95
N LEU A 737 2.42 31.32 -0.33
CA LEU A 737 2.08 32.45 -1.19
C LEU A 737 0.57 32.72 -1.14
N GLU A 738 0.22 33.99 -1.13
CA GLU A 738 -1.14 34.45 -1.42
C GLU A 738 -1.28 34.60 -2.94
N VAL A 739 -2.19 33.84 -3.54
CA VAL A 739 -2.43 33.86 -4.98
C VAL A 739 -3.24 35.11 -5.35
N LEU A 740 -2.71 35.93 -6.25
CA LEU A 740 -3.36 37.16 -6.73
C LEU A 740 -4.23 36.88 -7.95
N ASP A 741 -3.64 36.21 -8.94
CA ASP A 741 -4.31 35.84 -10.18
C ASP A 741 -3.63 34.62 -10.80
N ALA A 742 -4.40 33.85 -11.55
CA ALA A 742 -3.91 32.74 -12.35
C ALA A 742 -4.73 32.61 -13.64
N VAL A 743 -4.04 32.34 -14.75
CA VAL A 743 -4.65 32.24 -16.07
C VAL A 743 -4.07 31.06 -16.85
N THR A 744 -4.87 30.45 -17.72
CA THR A 744 -4.35 29.55 -18.76
C THR A 744 -4.22 30.29 -20.09
N LEU A 745 -3.01 30.38 -20.64
CA LEU A 745 -2.70 31.29 -21.76
C LEU A 745 -1.76 30.70 -22.82
N GLY A 746 -2.12 30.90 -24.08
CA GLY A 746 -1.29 30.66 -25.26
C GLY A 746 -1.23 29.20 -25.73
N PHE A 747 -1.02 29.02 -27.03
CA PHE A 747 -0.94 27.68 -27.67
C PHE A 747 0.43 27.38 -28.31
N VAL A 748 1.32 28.38 -28.38
CA VAL A 748 2.67 28.22 -28.96
C VAL A 748 3.60 27.51 -27.97
N THR A 749 4.43 26.58 -28.47
CA THR A 749 5.49 25.92 -27.68
C THR A 749 6.88 26.27 -28.23
N PRO A 750 7.90 26.53 -27.37
CA PRO A 750 9.11 27.24 -27.78
C PRO A 750 10.11 26.42 -28.61
N ASN A 751 10.21 25.09 -28.42
CA ASN A 751 11.37 24.34 -28.92
C ASN A 751 11.11 23.50 -30.17
N ARG A 752 9.91 22.93 -30.36
CA ARG A 752 9.65 21.96 -31.45
C ARG A 752 8.50 22.33 -32.38
N MET A 753 7.84 23.46 -32.18
CA MET A 753 6.74 23.87 -33.04
C MET A 753 7.24 24.39 -34.40
N PRO A 754 6.71 23.87 -35.52
CA PRO A 754 7.01 24.43 -36.85
C PRO A 754 6.57 25.89 -36.95
N ARG A 755 7.37 26.74 -37.59
CA ARG A 755 7.10 28.19 -37.71
C ARG A 755 5.73 28.53 -38.31
N PRO A 756 5.22 27.83 -39.36
CA PRO A 756 3.88 28.11 -39.88
C PRO A 756 2.76 27.86 -38.86
N VAL A 757 2.89 26.79 -38.07
CA VAL A 757 1.93 26.44 -37.01
C VAL A 757 1.98 27.47 -35.89
N ALA A 758 3.19 27.89 -35.47
CA ALA A 758 3.35 28.92 -34.45
C ALA A 758 2.79 30.28 -34.89
N ARG A 759 2.92 30.66 -36.17
CA ARG A 759 2.30 31.88 -36.70
C ARG A 759 0.77 31.84 -36.66
N LEU A 760 0.18 30.67 -36.93
CA LEU A 760 -1.26 30.48 -36.87
C LEU A 760 -1.76 30.53 -35.42
N LEU A 761 -1.17 29.71 -34.54
CA LEU A 761 -1.56 29.61 -33.14
C LEU A 761 -1.21 30.85 -32.33
N GLY A 762 -0.14 31.55 -32.68
CA GLY A 762 0.30 32.79 -32.04
C GLY A 762 -0.64 33.98 -32.28
N ARG A 763 -1.61 33.87 -33.19
CA ARG A 763 -2.72 34.83 -33.30
C ARG A 763 -3.76 34.63 -32.19
N TRP A 764 -3.75 33.48 -31.52
CA TRP A 764 -4.69 33.13 -30.48
C TRP A 764 -4.01 33.15 -29.11
N ASN A 765 -3.82 34.36 -28.58
CA ASN A 765 -3.23 34.61 -27.27
C ASN A 765 -4.27 35.16 -26.27
N ALA A 766 -5.45 34.56 -26.25
CA ALA A 766 -6.50 34.86 -25.29
C ALA A 766 -6.53 33.78 -24.18
N PRO A 767 -6.97 34.13 -22.96
CA PRO A 767 -7.24 33.15 -21.92
C PRO A 767 -8.18 32.04 -22.40
N HIS A 768 -7.81 30.79 -22.20
CA HIS A 768 -8.63 29.64 -22.62
C HIS A 768 -8.36 28.42 -21.72
N PRO A 769 -9.38 27.65 -21.28
CA PRO A 769 -9.19 26.49 -20.41
C PRO A 769 -8.25 25.41 -20.99
N LEU A 770 -8.25 25.28 -22.32
CA LEU A 770 -7.38 24.36 -23.07
C LEU A 770 -6.08 25.01 -23.58
N ALA A 771 -5.73 26.22 -23.15
CA ALA A 771 -4.43 26.80 -23.47
C ALA A 771 -3.29 25.95 -22.90
N ALA A 772 -2.12 25.99 -23.53
CA ALA A 772 -1.03 25.06 -23.27
C ALA A 772 -0.31 25.30 -21.93
N PHE A 773 -0.42 26.49 -21.34
CA PHE A 773 0.30 26.85 -20.13
C PHE A 773 -0.60 27.56 -19.13
N THR A 774 -0.30 27.37 -17.85
CA THR A 774 -0.86 28.10 -16.72
C THR A 774 0.18 29.11 -16.23
N LEU A 775 -0.23 30.36 -16.05
CA LEU A 775 0.51 31.39 -15.32
C LEU A 775 -0.17 31.64 -13.99
N LEU A 776 0.62 31.89 -12.96
CA LEU A 776 0.16 32.26 -11.64
C LEU A 776 1.07 33.36 -11.08
N ALA A 777 0.46 34.41 -10.55
CA ALA A 777 1.12 35.46 -9.79
C ALA A 777 0.73 35.33 -8.32
N GLY A 778 1.72 35.18 -7.46
CA GLY A 778 1.55 35.14 -6.01
C GLY A 778 2.33 36.26 -5.33
N ARG A 779 1.82 36.73 -4.20
CA ARG A 779 2.55 37.58 -3.27
C ARG A 779 2.89 36.84 -2.00
N ARG A 780 3.92 37.31 -1.32
CA ARG A 780 4.28 36.84 0.00
C ARG A 780 3.19 37.28 1.01
N ALA A 781 2.58 36.35 1.76
CA ALA A 781 1.45 36.66 2.65
C ALA A 781 1.78 37.65 3.80
N ASP A 782 3.06 37.75 4.20
CA ASP A 782 3.54 38.71 5.22
C ASP A 782 4.03 40.05 4.63
N ALA A 783 3.84 40.29 3.33
CA ALA A 783 4.12 41.57 2.69
C ALA A 783 2.90 42.50 2.79
N ALA A 784 2.62 43.03 3.99
CA ALA A 784 1.66 44.12 4.15
C ALA A 784 2.22 45.40 3.51
N ASP A 785 1.39 46.13 2.77
CA ASP A 785 1.74 47.36 2.06
C ASP A 785 2.44 48.36 3.00
N ARG A 786 3.72 48.61 2.73
CA ARG A 786 4.46 49.78 3.20
C ARG A 786 4.91 50.59 1.99
#